data_AF-A0A120JVJ9-F1
#
_entry.id   AF-A0A120JVJ9-F1
#
_cell.length_a   1.000
_cell.length_b   1.000
_cell.length_c   1.000
_cell.angle_alpha   90.00
_cell.angle_beta   90.00
_cell.angle_gamma   90.00
#
_symmetry.space_group_name_H-M   'P 1'
#
loop_
_entity.id
_entity.type
_entity.pdbx_description
1 polymer ?
#
loop_
_entity_poly.entity_id
_entity_poly.type
_entity_poly.pdbx_seq_one_letter_code
_entity_poly.pdbx_strand_id
1 'polypeptide(L)'
;MGMTHGTVSTLNKSVQRMALVAVTGGLLASASPLALAEVGLPRFPSISPDGSELTFSWRGDLWRAPTDGGDAIRLTRHDLDDLYSSWSPDGEWIVFASMRDGYLNLWRMRRDGGELTQLTHGDQHLRNPNYALNEDGEPVITFSGMLEADVYRDQRPYQLTPEGGEYRRLHDAFGSEPQLSPDGQRVVFTRGGAYHGWNRRHYRGPDAMNVWLHDRETDEFHALTERDGDDGSARWINDETLLFMSDREDETVNLYRVELGEETPTFNRLTDFDERDLQHFDVSRDGSTAILQVWDTLLTLDLQDRDAEPEPVTLRAAADGRDDHELRRINRDVSEAALSPDGQTMAYIAYGRVYVRHMDDQSPTQAVTPGTHARHRDIAWSPDGLVLYFVNDSDGTESIHEARVALTRNEIRQAHERQSPDEQPSRDWELTAPSPDEATRPTPEEPTDPVPETNDEPDIALQGEDPEDPFAPQDPGFLITPILLPTPSAPVDVPEPLQDQPIQAESLPEEELDVEVAEDVPPEHDPSRWHDAVQFDVQPLVASEHNDRQVSPSPDGRSLAFRRGRGDLVIKDLESGDERTLVEGWDSFTHWRWSPDSRYIAFSRNDLNFSANIFIVPADGSEEPVNITRHPRNDLSPRWSADSRKLSFISNRSGDSYDLYSVYLDRTIETYTPRERSTYYRNARSEADARTPLPVMWEEGEETDAGDAPTLELENAWRRVERITASPTHQSANEMTPGGDRYVFNAGSEGLFVMDWDGSNRTRLGPSANVQHLSTTGDRVVYISDGRVGVARLSGGTHQRPDISDRIRIDLQAQSLQKFHEAARMIGESFYREDMKGLDWSQVVEDYETLIRRARTPSEFSDISNRLMGELAASHMGVSNPGPVSALREPSGRFGIEQEPIVSQIDGRAGYRVTEVIPEGPASRGPMPLRQGDIITEIDLQPFEERETLLRRLRGLVDQEVIVTFDRPGDDGYTEYRTMLTPISMSDLARLKYDHFREESRRKVEALSDGRLGYLHIQAMNQTSLEGFQGDLYAAATGKDGLIIDVRNNGGGHTTDRILTSIMAGEHAYTIPAGADREATGHYPQDRLDAPRYTLPINMLVNEKSYSNAEILAHAFSTLDRGNLVGQQTYGGVISTNSHTLIDGATVRRPFRGWFLPDGTDMEHNGAMPDILVEQSPEDEVAGHDRQLERAVTDLLMQLDAKE
;
A
#
# COMPACT_ATOMS: atom_id res chain seq x y z
N MET A 1 20.36 -0.06 64.86
CA MET A 1 20.73 0.17 66.29
C MET A 1 22.06 0.92 66.30
N GLY A 2 22.18 2.06 67.02
CA GLY A 2 23.41 2.87 67.08
C GLY A 2 23.71 3.64 65.78
N MET A 3 24.09 4.92 65.71
CA MET A 3 24.59 5.92 66.69
C MET A 3 25.92 5.52 67.38
N THR A 4 26.97 6.37 67.47
CA THR A 4 27.07 7.82 67.11
C THR A 4 28.49 8.34 66.89
N HIS A 5 28.57 9.40 66.07
CA HIS A 5 29.49 10.57 65.99
C HIS A 5 30.70 10.78 66.94
N GLY A 6 31.68 11.55 66.41
CA GLY A 6 32.27 12.73 67.09
C GLY A 6 33.72 13.09 66.69
N THR A 7 34.25 14.32 66.80
CA THR A 7 33.69 15.71 66.81
C THR A 7 34.84 16.76 66.85
N VAL A 8 34.60 18.04 66.44
CA VAL A 8 35.22 19.31 66.97
C VAL A 8 36.75 19.54 66.75
N SER A 9 37.19 20.40 65.80
CA SER A 9 37.59 21.86 65.91
C SER A 9 38.98 22.16 66.56
N THR A 10 39.74 23.28 66.41
CA THR A 10 39.49 24.70 66.01
C THR A 10 40.69 25.45 65.35
N LEU A 11 40.41 26.43 64.46
CA LEU A 11 41.05 27.75 64.19
C LEU A 11 42.60 27.98 64.20
N ASN A 12 43.11 28.67 63.15
CA ASN A 12 43.41 30.13 63.20
C ASN A 12 43.81 30.80 61.84
N LYS A 13 43.21 31.98 61.57
CA LYS A 13 43.66 33.22 60.85
C LYS A 13 44.83 33.15 59.84
N SER A 14 44.81 33.78 58.66
CA SER A 14 44.17 35.04 58.19
C SER A 14 43.72 34.91 56.70
N VAL A 15 43.38 35.89 55.83
CA VAL A 15 43.48 37.38 55.71
C VAL A 15 42.17 37.93 55.05
N GLN A 16 42.08 39.22 54.69
CA GLN A 16 40.88 39.88 54.14
C GLN A 16 40.87 40.06 52.61
N ARG A 17 39.68 39.97 51.99
CA ARG A 17 39.18 40.91 50.96
C ARG A 17 37.63 40.92 50.98
N MET A 18 37.01 42.00 50.50
CA MET A 18 35.54 42.15 50.43
C MET A 18 34.96 41.22 49.35
N ALA A 19 33.89 40.46 49.55
CA ALA A 19 32.57 40.74 50.14
C ALA A 19 31.56 41.32 49.13
N LEU A 20 31.02 40.43 48.28
CA LEU A 20 29.69 40.56 47.67
C LEU A 20 28.80 39.46 48.26
N VAL A 21 27.53 39.75 48.52
CA VAL A 21 26.60 38.80 49.15
C VAL A 21 25.86 38.02 48.07
N ALA A 22 25.99 36.69 48.08
CA ALA A 22 25.16 35.77 47.31
C ALA A 22 24.37 34.90 48.29
N VAL A 23 23.03 34.99 48.25
CA VAL A 23 22.14 34.13 49.03
C VAL A 23 21.85 32.88 48.21
N THR A 24 22.62 31.81 48.44
CA THR A 24 22.36 30.49 47.85
C THR A 24 21.22 29.78 48.57
N GLY A 25 20.00 30.29 48.39
CA GLY A 25 18.76 29.53 48.60
C GLY A 25 18.60 28.48 47.49
N GLY A 26 18.22 27.26 47.85
CA GLY A 26 18.26 26.13 46.92
C GLY A 26 17.14 26.16 45.87
N LEU A 27 17.52 26.06 44.60
CA LEU A 27 16.69 25.58 43.51
C LEU A 27 17.16 24.16 43.14
N LEU A 28 16.81 23.18 43.98
CA LEU A 28 16.69 21.81 43.51
C LEU A 28 15.47 21.77 42.60
N ALA A 29 15.68 21.77 41.29
CA ALA A 29 14.62 21.54 40.34
C ALA A 29 14.08 20.13 40.59
N SER A 30 12.87 20.03 41.15
CA SER A 30 12.14 18.78 41.24
C SER A 30 11.72 18.39 39.82
N ALA A 31 12.58 17.66 39.13
CA ALA A 31 12.16 16.90 37.97
C ALA A 31 11.01 15.99 38.42
N SER A 32 9.80 16.24 37.92
CA SER A 32 8.70 15.31 38.07
C SER A 32 9.17 13.97 37.49
N PRO A 33 9.11 12.87 38.25
CA PRO A 33 9.47 11.57 37.68
C PRO A 33 8.56 11.31 36.47
N LEU A 34 9.16 10.89 35.36
CA LEU A 34 8.40 10.42 34.20
C LEU A 34 7.46 9.32 34.68
N ALA A 35 6.18 9.42 34.32
CA ALA A 35 5.22 8.39 34.66
C ALA A 35 5.55 7.12 33.87
N LEU A 36 6.11 6.14 34.55
CA LEU A 36 6.35 4.81 33.99
C LEU A 36 4.99 4.14 33.78
N ALA A 37 4.68 3.84 32.53
CA ALA A 37 3.49 3.11 32.10
C ALA A 37 3.85 1.65 31.86
N GLU A 38 2.87 0.76 31.95
CA GLU A 38 3.03 -0.67 31.64
C GLU A 38 3.21 -0.89 30.13
N VAL A 39 4.14 -1.77 29.76
CA VAL A 39 4.44 -2.12 28.35
C VAL A 39 3.43 -3.16 27.87
N GLY A 40 2.39 -2.70 27.17
CA GLY A 40 1.28 -3.56 26.75
C GLY A 40 1.39 -4.22 25.37
N LEU A 41 2.48 -4.03 24.62
CA LEU A 41 2.67 -4.71 23.32
C LEU A 41 4.17 -4.90 22.99
N PRO A 42 4.96 -5.57 23.85
CA PRO A 42 6.33 -5.92 23.52
C PRO A 42 6.38 -6.95 22.39
N ARG A 43 7.24 -6.74 21.39
CA ARG A 43 7.36 -7.62 20.21
C ARG A 43 8.80 -7.95 19.86
N PHE A 44 8.99 -9.08 19.17
CA PHE A 44 10.29 -9.54 18.67
C PHE A 44 11.37 -9.58 19.76
N PRO A 45 11.13 -10.31 20.88
CA PRO A 45 12.07 -10.37 21.99
C PRO A 45 13.37 -11.07 21.60
N SER A 46 14.49 -10.68 22.22
CA SER A 46 15.70 -11.48 22.28
C SER A 46 16.46 -11.27 23.59
N ILE A 47 17.13 -12.33 24.04
CA ILE A 47 17.65 -12.45 25.42
C ILE A 47 19.17 -12.38 25.47
N SER A 48 19.72 -11.85 26.57
CA SER A 48 21.17 -11.76 26.77
C SER A 48 21.82 -13.15 26.88
N PRO A 49 23.12 -13.29 26.57
CA PRO A 49 23.82 -14.57 26.65
C PRO A 49 23.80 -15.24 28.03
N ASP A 50 23.61 -14.44 29.09
CA ASP A 50 23.55 -14.86 30.50
C ASP A 50 22.12 -14.90 31.07
N GLY A 51 21.09 -14.76 30.23
CA GLY A 51 19.67 -14.77 30.61
C GLY A 51 19.19 -13.55 31.42
N SER A 52 20.07 -12.63 31.83
CA SER A 52 19.75 -11.59 32.82
C SER A 52 18.97 -10.38 32.29
N GLU A 53 19.05 -10.09 31.00
CA GLU A 53 18.36 -8.97 30.34
C GLU A 53 17.73 -9.42 29.02
N LEU A 54 16.70 -8.70 28.58
CA LEU A 54 16.06 -8.88 27.28
C LEU A 54 15.94 -7.56 26.53
N THR A 55 15.86 -7.65 25.21
CA THR A 55 15.57 -6.55 24.27
C THR A 55 14.29 -6.84 23.52
N PHE A 56 13.47 -5.81 23.24
CA PHE A 56 12.18 -5.94 22.56
C PHE A 56 11.80 -4.64 21.82
N SER A 57 11.05 -4.76 20.73
CA SER A 57 10.44 -3.62 20.02
C SER A 57 9.12 -3.22 20.69
N TRP A 58 8.90 -1.91 20.90
CA TRP A 58 7.62 -1.36 21.37
C TRP A 58 7.47 0.10 20.94
N ARG A 59 6.32 0.46 20.36
CA ARG A 59 6.05 1.77 19.73
C ARG A 59 7.07 2.14 18.66
N GLY A 60 7.61 1.14 17.97
CA GLY A 60 8.59 1.30 16.88
C GLY A 60 10.04 1.45 17.31
N ASP A 61 10.36 1.68 18.59
CA ASP A 61 11.75 1.72 19.07
C ASP A 61 12.15 0.42 19.79
N LEU A 62 13.46 0.20 19.90
CA LEU A 62 14.06 -0.92 20.61
C LEU A 62 14.34 -0.55 22.07
N TRP A 63 13.87 -1.40 22.99
CA TRP A 63 13.97 -1.23 24.44
C TRP A 63 14.77 -2.38 25.06
N ARG A 64 15.30 -2.17 26.28
CA ARG A 64 16.01 -3.18 27.08
C ARG A 64 15.52 -3.20 28.52
N ALA A 65 15.33 -4.38 29.11
CA ALA A 65 14.85 -4.56 30.48
C ALA A 65 15.47 -5.81 31.14
N PRO A 66 15.35 -5.99 32.48
CA PRO A 66 15.69 -7.24 33.14
C PRO A 66 14.71 -8.36 32.78
N THR A 67 15.19 -9.60 32.75
CA THR A 67 14.36 -10.79 32.45
C THR A 67 13.33 -11.09 33.54
N ASP A 68 13.65 -10.79 34.81
CA ASP A 68 12.70 -10.83 35.94
C ASP A 68 11.63 -9.70 35.90
N GLY A 69 11.65 -8.86 34.86
CA GLY A 69 10.79 -7.69 34.70
C GLY A 69 11.28 -6.43 35.41
N GLY A 70 10.45 -5.38 35.41
CA GLY A 70 10.77 -4.08 36.00
C GLY A 70 10.81 -2.95 34.96
N ASP A 71 11.80 -2.05 35.10
CA ASP A 71 11.86 -0.79 34.34
C ASP A 71 12.74 -0.91 33.09
N ALA A 72 12.14 -0.61 31.93
CA ALA A 72 12.76 -0.69 30.61
C ALA A 72 13.40 0.64 30.18
N ILE A 73 14.52 0.54 29.47
CA ILE A 73 15.31 1.64 28.94
C ILE A 73 15.16 1.67 27.41
N ARG A 74 14.74 2.81 26.85
CA ARG A 74 14.66 3.04 25.40
C ARG A 74 16.09 3.15 24.85
N LEU A 75 16.49 2.28 23.91
CA LEU A 75 17.83 2.28 23.32
C LEU A 75 17.90 3.09 22.02
N THR A 76 16.83 3.08 21.22
CA THR A 76 16.73 3.84 19.96
C THR A 76 15.62 4.90 20.03
N ARG A 77 15.66 5.90 19.14
CA ARG A 77 14.61 6.92 19.04
C ARG A 77 14.58 7.60 17.68
N HIS A 78 13.67 7.20 16.82
CA HIS A 78 13.41 7.86 15.53
C HIS A 78 11.95 7.65 15.09
N ASP A 79 11.56 8.25 13.96
CA ASP A 79 10.16 8.30 13.54
C ASP A 79 9.72 7.04 12.73
N LEU A 80 10.56 6.01 12.60
CA LEU A 80 10.33 4.75 11.85
C LEU A 80 10.65 3.51 12.71
N ASP A 81 10.23 2.31 12.29
CA ASP A 81 10.37 1.09 13.11
C ASP A 81 11.81 0.50 13.17
N ASP A 82 12.22 0.09 14.38
CA ASP A 82 13.30 -0.82 14.74
C ASP A 82 12.74 -2.16 15.25
N LEU A 83 13.22 -3.26 14.69
CA LEU A 83 12.64 -4.60 14.79
C LEU A 83 13.75 -5.67 14.89
N TYR A 84 13.41 -6.88 15.35
CA TYR A 84 14.26 -8.09 15.33
C TYR A 84 15.69 -7.86 15.82
N SER A 85 15.90 -7.82 17.14
CA SER A 85 17.23 -7.71 17.76
C SER A 85 17.90 -9.06 18.00
N SER A 86 19.23 -9.07 18.14
CA SER A 86 20.00 -10.20 18.70
C SER A 86 21.26 -9.71 19.42
N TRP A 87 21.69 -10.43 20.46
CA TRP A 87 22.82 -10.06 21.32
C TRP A 87 24.13 -10.74 20.91
N SER A 88 25.24 -10.02 20.95
CA SER A 88 26.56 -10.60 20.69
C SER A 88 26.95 -11.65 21.74
N PRO A 89 27.84 -12.62 21.43
CA PRO A 89 28.21 -13.70 22.34
C PRO A 89 28.80 -13.26 23.69
N ASP A 90 29.31 -12.03 23.78
CA ASP A 90 29.84 -11.38 24.98
C ASP A 90 28.81 -10.52 25.75
N GLY A 91 27.60 -10.36 25.21
CA GLY A 91 26.50 -9.58 25.83
C GLY A 91 26.69 -8.06 25.76
N GLU A 92 27.59 -7.57 24.92
CA GLU A 92 28.05 -6.18 24.92
C GLU A 92 27.61 -5.36 23.68
N TRP A 93 27.30 -6.02 22.56
CA TRP A 93 26.67 -5.45 21.36
C TRP A 93 25.26 -6.02 21.15
N ILE A 94 24.43 -5.24 20.46
CA ILE A 94 23.11 -5.64 19.95
C ILE A 94 23.10 -5.35 18.45
N VAL A 95 22.77 -6.34 17.62
CA VAL A 95 22.38 -6.16 16.20
C VAL A 95 20.86 -6.07 16.12
N PHE A 96 20.33 -5.28 15.20
CA PHE A 96 18.89 -5.19 14.94
C PHE A 96 18.60 -4.72 13.51
N ALA A 97 17.36 -4.94 13.06
CA ALA A 97 16.87 -4.42 11.78
C ALA A 97 16.19 -3.06 11.98
N SER A 98 16.52 -2.06 11.15
CA SER A 98 16.00 -0.69 11.27
C SER A 98 15.53 -0.14 9.93
N MET A 99 14.39 0.56 9.91
CA MET A 99 13.90 1.28 8.73
C MET A 99 14.52 2.68 8.53
N ARG A 100 15.47 3.11 9.38
CA ARG A 100 15.90 4.52 9.46
C ARG A 100 16.56 5.09 8.19
N ASP A 101 17.01 4.26 7.26
CA ASP A 101 17.57 4.70 5.97
C ASP A 101 16.60 4.51 4.79
N GLY A 102 15.31 4.28 5.07
CA GLY A 102 14.23 4.09 4.10
C GLY A 102 13.92 2.63 3.76
N TYR A 103 14.88 1.73 3.98
CA TYR A 103 14.76 0.27 3.83
C TYR A 103 15.06 -0.42 5.15
N LEU A 104 14.69 -1.70 5.29
CA LEU A 104 14.93 -2.44 6.54
C LEU A 104 16.34 -3.05 6.48
N ASN A 105 17.34 -2.27 6.90
CA ASN A 105 18.76 -2.64 6.92
C ASN A 105 19.22 -3.08 8.31
N LEU A 106 20.36 -3.77 8.41
CA LEU A 106 20.96 -4.18 9.68
C LEU A 106 21.86 -3.08 10.27
N TRP A 107 21.72 -2.87 11.57
CA TRP A 107 22.46 -1.91 12.38
C TRP A 107 22.98 -2.59 13.65
N ARG A 108 24.07 -2.07 14.22
CA ARG A 108 24.55 -2.45 15.57
C ARG A 108 24.62 -1.25 16.50
N MET A 109 24.57 -1.53 17.80
CA MET A 109 24.87 -0.58 18.88
C MET A 109 25.44 -1.33 20.10
N ARG A 110 26.06 -0.61 21.02
CA ARG A 110 26.46 -1.12 22.35
C ARG A 110 25.21 -1.39 23.20
N ARG A 111 25.33 -2.22 24.25
CA ARG A 111 24.27 -2.52 25.24
C ARG A 111 23.59 -1.28 25.86
N ASP A 112 24.27 -0.13 25.90
CA ASP A 112 23.75 1.14 26.43
C ASP A 112 23.07 2.04 25.37
N GLY A 113 23.02 1.61 24.10
CA GLY A 113 22.54 2.41 22.96
C GLY A 113 23.63 3.23 22.25
N GLY A 114 24.88 3.17 22.73
CA GLY A 114 26.03 3.87 22.14
C GLY A 114 26.55 3.26 20.83
N GLU A 115 27.44 4.00 20.15
CA GLU A 115 28.19 3.55 18.96
C GLU A 115 27.33 2.97 17.80
N LEU A 116 26.13 3.55 17.62
CA LEU A 116 25.18 3.20 16.58
C LEU A 116 25.82 3.21 15.18
N THR A 117 25.87 2.06 14.51
CA THR A 117 26.57 1.85 13.23
C THR A 117 25.68 1.09 12.23
N GLN A 118 25.60 1.54 10.99
CA GLN A 118 24.93 0.81 9.90
C GLN A 118 25.85 -0.27 9.33
N LEU A 119 25.35 -1.49 9.13
CA LEU A 119 26.12 -2.64 8.64
C LEU A 119 25.85 -2.92 7.16
N THR A 120 24.57 -2.94 6.78
CA THR A 120 24.10 -3.19 5.40
C THR A 120 23.45 -1.94 4.82
N HIS A 121 23.52 -1.79 3.50
CA HIS A 121 23.15 -0.55 2.80
C HIS A 121 22.31 -0.84 1.54
N GLY A 122 21.45 -1.87 1.61
CA GLY A 122 20.68 -2.37 0.47
C GLY A 122 19.31 -1.72 0.33
N ASP A 123 18.70 -1.90 -0.83
CA ASP A 123 17.33 -1.47 -1.16
C ASP A 123 16.28 -2.59 -1.04
N GLN A 124 16.66 -3.71 -0.43
CA GLN A 124 15.80 -4.85 -0.10
C GLN A 124 15.69 -5.00 1.41
N HIS A 125 14.56 -5.52 1.90
CA HIS A 125 14.30 -5.65 3.33
C HIS A 125 14.95 -6.91 3.93
N LEU A 126 15.83 -6.72 4.91
CA LEU A 126 16.48 -7.78 5.69
C LEU A 126 15.66 -8.12 6.93
N ARG A 127 15.71 -9.38 7.37
CA ARG A 127 14.99 -9.87 8.55
C ARG A 127 15.85 -10.80 9.40
N ASN A 128 15.42 -10.95 10.65
CA ASN A 128 15.89 -11.99 11.58
C ASN A 128 17.41 -12.08 11.72
N PRO A 129 18.11 -10.97 12.04
CA PRO A 129 19.54 -11.01 12.30
C PRO A 129 19.83 -11.77 13.61
N ASN A 130 20.82 -12.65 13.59
CA ASN A 130 21.31 -13.39 14.74
C ASN A 130 22.83 -13.29 14.87
N TYR A 131 23.31 -13.02 16.09
CA TYR A 131 24.73 -13.02 16.43
C TYR A 131 25.20 -14.43 16.81
N ALA A 132 26.15 -14.96 16.03
CA ALA A 132 26.69 -16.30 16.21
C ALA A 132 28.22 -16.32 16.25
N LEU A 133 28.81 -17.51 16.36
CA LEU A 133 30.24 -17.76 16.09
C LEU A 133 30.36 -18.60 14.82
N ASN A 134 31.45 -18.40 14.07
CA ASN A 134 31.86 -19.32 13.00
C ASN A 134 32.71 -20.49 13.56
N GLU A 135 33.15 -21.40 12.69
CA GLU A 135 34.00 -22.57 13.02
C GLU A 135 35.33 -22.18 13.70
N ASP A 136 35.89 -21.01 13.36
CA ASP A 136 37.13 -20.48 13.95
C ASP A 136 36.89 -19.83 15.34
N GLY A 137 35.64 -19.72 15.79
CA GLY A 137 35.24 -19.05 17.03
C GLY A 137 35.18 -17.52 16.94
N GLU A 138 35.16 -16.96 15.72
CA GLU A 138 35.00 -15.52 15.48
C GLU A 138 33.52 -15.12 15.41
N PRO A 139 33.13 -13.93 15.92
CA PRO A 139 31.74 -13.48 15.87
C PRO A 139 31.29 -13.15 14.45
N VAL A 140 30.09 -13.58 14.08
CA VAL A 140 29.43 -13.31 12.80
C VAL A 140 27.96 -12.93 13.02
N ILE A 141 27.34 -12.30 12.02
CA ILE A 141 25.90 -12.03 12.00
C ILE A 141 25.29 -12.85 10.85
N THR A 142 24.34 -13.72 11.17
CA THR A 142 23.52 -14.46 10.20
C THR A 142 22.15 -13.80 10.04
N PHE A 143 21.51 -13.94 8.88
CA PHE A 143 20.20 -13.33 8.57
C PHE A 143 19.60 -13.95 7.30
N SER A 144 18.36 -13.59 6.93
CA SER A 144 17.75 -14.01 5.65
C SER A 144 17.07 -12.87 4.89
N GLY A 145 16.88 -13.07 3.57
CA GLY A 145 16.20 -12.11 2.71
C GLY A 145 16.14 -12.53 1.23
N MET A 146 15.39 -11.77 0.43
CA MET A 146 15.29 -11.91 -1.03
C MET A 146 16.22 -10.90 -1.71
N LEU A 147 17.53 -11.18 -1.68
CA LEU A 147 18.59 -10.24 -2.13
C LEU A 147 19.05 -10.47 -3.55
N GLU A 148 18.89 -11.70 -4.05
CA GLU A 148 19.17 -12.10 -5.41
C GLU A 148 17.90 -12.05 -6.25
N ALA A 149 18.06 -11.70 -7.53
CA ALA A 149 16.94 -11.50 -8.44
C ALA A 149 16.48 -12.84 -9.06
N ASP A 150 16.12 -13.80 -8.19
CA ASP A 150 15.86 -15.20 -8.51
C ASP A 150 14.43 -15.45 -9.03
N VAL A 151 14.24 -16.56 -9.76
CA VAL A 151 12.96 -17.00 -10.32
C VAL A 151 12.11 -17.74 -9.28
N TYR A 152 12.74 -18.42 -8.30
CA TYR A 152 12.04 -19.21 -7.28
C TYR A 152 11.30 -18.34 -6.23
N ARG A 153 11.69 -17.05 -6.11
CA ARG A 153 11.02 -16.04 -5.26
C ARG A 153 10.96 -16.38 -3.77
N ASP A 154 11.94 -17.12 -3.27
CA ASP A 154 12.08 -17.44 -1.85
C ASP A 154 13.33 -16.75 -1.24
N GLN A 155 13.46 -16.80 0.08
CA GLN A 155 14.62 -16.28 0.81
C GLN A 155 15.84 -17.20 0.67
N ARG A 156 17.03 -16.62 0.82
CA ARG A 156 18.27 -17.36 1.11
C ARG A 156 18.85 -16.96 2.47
N PRO A 157 19.65 -17.84 3.12
CA PRO A 157 20.39 -17.53 4.32
C PRO A 157 21.75 -16.88 4.00
N TYR A 158 22.09 -15.81 4.72
CA TYR A 158 23.29 -15.01 4.53
C TYR A 158 24.05 -14.79 5.84
N GLN A 159 25.33 -14.39 5.72
CA GLN A 159 26.20 -14.00 6.84
C GLN A 159 27.07 -12.79 6.48
N LEU A 160 27.42 -11.98 7.48
CA LEU A 160 28.43 -10.91 7.40
C LEU A 160 29.26 -10.80 8.70
N THR A 161 30.35 -10.02 8.68
CA THR A 161 31.10 -9.71 9.92
C THR A 161 30.40 -8.62 10.74
N PRO A 162 30.66 -8.53 12.07
CA PRO A 162 30.05 -7.53 12.93
C PRO A 162 30.36 -6.08 12.55
N GLU A 163 31.37 -5.82 11.71
CA GLU A 163 31.82 -4.49 11.28
C GLU A 163 31.09 -3.97 10.04
N GLY A 164 30.25 -4.79 9.40
CA GLY A 164 29.58 -4.43 8.16
C GLY A 164 30.43 -4.69 6.91
N GLY A 165 29.86 -4.36 5.75
CA GLY A 165 30.46 -4.61 4.43
C GLY A 165 29.64 -5.60 3.62
N GLU A 166 30.30 -6.32 2.71
CA GLU A 166 29.61 -7.33 1.89
C GLU A 166 29.20 -8.54 2.73
N TYR A 167 27.98 -9.01 2.46
CA TYR A 167 27.47 -10.27 2.96
C TYR A 167 27.74 -11.38 1.94
N ARG A 168 27.79 -12.63 2.41
CA ARG A 168 27.85 -13.84 1.58
C ARG A 168 26.73 -14.79 1.94
N ARG A 169 26.29 -15.63 1.00
CA ARG A 169 25.39 -16.75 1.29
C ARG A 169 26.04 -17.71 2.31
N LEU A 170 25.21 -18.36 3.12
CA LEU A 170 25.64 -19.49 3.95
C LEU A 170 25.74 -20.77 3.10
N HIS A 171 24.75 -20.99 2.23
CA HIS A 171 24.68 -21.99 1.17
C HIS A 171 23.72 -21.51 0.07
N ASP A 172 23.67 -22.21 -1.08
CA ASP A 172 22.84 -21.82 -2.23
C ASP A 172 21.37 -22.29 -2.16
N ALA A 173 21.04 -23.28 -1.33
CA ALA A 173 19.66 -23.73 -1.13
C ALA A 173 18.75 -22.63 -0.51
N PHE A 174 17.47 -22.64 -0.87
CA PHE A 174 16.48 -21.69 -0.35
C PHE A 174 16.08 -21.99 1.10
N GLY A 175 15.95 -20.93 1.90
CA GLY A 175 15.66 -21.02 3.33
C GLY A 175 15.70 -19.65 4.04
N SER A 176 15.07 -19.61 5.21
CA SER A 176 14.95 -18.44 6.08
C SER A 176 15.36 -18.75 7.52
N GLU A 177 15.58 -17.69 8.32
CA GLU A 177 15.89 -17.78 9.76
C GLU A 177 17.09 -18.71 10.12
N PRO A 178 18.25 -18.60 9.43
CA PRO A 178 19.41 -19.45 9.72
C PRO A 178 19.97 -19.19 11.11
N GLN A 179 20.30 -20.25 11.86
CA GLN A 179 21.06 -20.18 13.11
C GLN A 179 22.25 -21.15 13.07
N LEU A 180 23.45 -20.64 13.26
CA LEU A 180 24.65 -21.47 13.45
C LEU A 180 24.62 -22.16 14.83
N SER A 181 25.10 -23.40 14.89
CA SER A 181 25.36 -24.11 16.15
C SER A 181 26.41 -23.39 17.01
N PRO A 182 26.46 -23.63 18.34
CA PRO A 182 27.48 -23.05 19.22
C PRO A 182 28.94 -23.32 18.79
N ASP A 183 29.19 -24.48 18.18
CA ASP A 183 30.46 -24.91 17.54
C ASP A 183 30.70 -24.35 16.12
N GLY A 184 29.71 -23.66 15.53
CA GLY A 184 29.75 -23.10 14.17
C GLY A 184 29.70 -24.11 13.01
N GLN A 185 29.68 -25.42 13.29
CA GLN A 185 29.82 -26.50 12.30
C GLN A 185 28.52 -26.81 11.53
N ARG A 186 27.35 -26.40 12.04
CA ARG A 186 26.03 -26.69 11.45
C ARG A 186 25.16 -25.44 11.38
N VAL A 187 24.28 -25.37 10.38
CA VAL A 187 23.20 -24.37 10.29
C VAL A 187 21.86 -25.07 10.44
N VAL A 188 20.99 -24.58 11.31
CA VAL A 188 19.55 -24.91 11.24
C VAL A 188 18.81 -23.76 10.56
N PHE A 189 17.87 -24.05 9.66
CA PHE A 189 17.07 -23.05 8.94
C PHE A 189 15.66 -23.55 8.65
N THR A 190 14.75 -22.64 8.28
CA THR A 190 13.35 -22.96 7.93
C THR A 190 13.16 -22.87 6.42
N ARG A 191 12.69 -23.94 5.78
CA ARG A 191 12.35 -24.02 4.34
C ARG A 191 10.83 -24.07 4.17
N GLY A 192 10.30 -23.44 3.11
CA GLY A 192 8.86 -23.30 2.89
C GLY A 192 8.30 -22.00 3.46
N GLY A 193 6.98 -21.84 3.43
CA GLY A 193 6.26 -20.70 4.02
C GLY A 193 6.29 -19.39 3.23
N ALA A 194 6.81 -19.37 2.00
CA ALA A 194 7.10 -18.13 1.27
C ALA A 194 5.87 -17.24 1.02
N TYR A 195 4.68 -17.85 0.89
CA TYR A 195 3.42 -17.12 0.69
C TYR A 195 2.64 -16.82 1.99
N HIS A 196 3.01 -17.41 3.14
CA HIS A 196 2.27 -17.24 4.40
C HIS A 196 3.11 -16.91 5.63
N GLY A 197 4.18 -17.67 5.89
CA GLY A 197 4.81 -17.75 7.20
C GLY A 197 3.79 -18.02 8.32
N TRP A 198 4.12 -17.64 9.56
CA TRP A 198 3.22 -17.79 10.71
C TRP A 198 1.91 -16.95 10.64
N ASN A 199 1.62 -16.21 9.56
CA ASN A 199 0.41 -15.39 9.42
C ASN A 199 -0.78 -16.11 8.76
N ARG A 200 -0.63 -17.37 8.33
CA ARG A 200 -1.76 -18.22 7.91
C ARG A 200 -1.77 -19.44 8.81
N ARG A 201 -2.74 -19.52 9.71
CA ARG A 201 -2.86 -20.68 10.60
C ARG A 201 -3.25 -21.92 9.80
N HIS A 202 -2.82 -23.09 10.28
CA HIS A 202 -3.26 -24.41 9.82
C HIS A 202 -3.01 -24.69 8.32
N TYR A 203 -1.91 -24.21 7.75
CA TYR A 203 -1.51 -24.63 6.40
C TYR A 203 -1.01 -26.08 6.43
N ARG A 204 -1.47 -26.89 5.47
CA ARG A 204 -1.19 -28.34 5.35
C ARG A 204 -0.83 -28.76 3.92
N GLY A 205 -0.39 -27.81 3.10
CA GLY A 205 0.00 -28.05 1.71
C GLY A 205 1.53 -28.21 1.55
N PRO A 206 2.02 -28.34 0.31
CA PRO A 206 3.42 -28.71 0.03
C PRO A 206 4.45 -27.57 0.25
N ASP A 207 4.02 -26.32 0.48
CA ASP A 207 4.89 -25.20 0.89
C ASP A 207 4.95 -25.04 2.42
N ALA A 208 4.67 -26.09 3.20
CA ALA A 208 4.63 -26.01 4.65
C ALA A 208 6.03 -25.80 5.23
N MET A 209 6.14 -24.93 6.23
CA MET A 209 7.41 -24.64 6.88
C MET A 209 7.97 -25.90 7.53
N ASN A 210 9.22 -26.23 7.23
CA ASN A 210 9.92 -27.36 7.83
C ASN A 210 11.34 -26.95 8.23
N VAL A 211 11.83 -27.56 9.32
CA VAL A 211 13.17 -27.31 9.86
C VAL A 211 14.19 -28.21 9.17
N TRP A 212 15.25 -27.61 8.64
CA TRP A 212 16.34 -28.29 7.96
C TRP A 212 17.67 -28.01 8.66
N LEU A 213 18.56 -29.00 8.63
CA LEU A 213 19.92 -28.95 9.15
C LEU A 213 20.91 -29.07 7.98
N HIS A 214 21.89 -28.17 7.91
CA HIS A 214 23.04 -28.23 7.00
C HIS A 214 24.30 -28.51 7.80
N ASP A 215 25.05 -29.54 7.40
CA ASP A 215 26.36 -29.86 7.97
C ASP A 215 27.48 -29.25 7.12
N ARG A 216 28.34 -28.43 7.73
CA ARG A 216 29.27 -27.58 7.00
C ARG A 216 30.65 -28.22 6.74
N GLU A 217 30.95 -29.39 7.33
CA GLU A 217 32.13 -30.19 6.97
C GLU A 217 31.83 -31.09 5.75
N THR A 218 30.61 -31.62 5.66
CA THR A 218 30.19 -32.56 4.62
C THR A 218 29.42 -31.93 3.45
N ASP A 219 28.81 -30.76 3.66
CA ASP A 219 27.89 -30.07 2.75
C ASP A 219 26.57 -30.85 2.49
N GLU A 220 26.19 -31.74 3.41
CA GLU A 220 24.93 -32.49 3.38
C GLU A 220 23.78 -31.72 4.04
N PHE A 221 22.55 -31.90 3.52
CA PHE A 221 21.33 -31.36 4.12
C PHE A 221 20.45 -32.48 4.65
N HIS A 222 19.83 -32.26 5.81
CA HIS A 222 19.01 -33.23 6.51
C HIS A 222 17.72 -32.56 6.97
N ALA A 223 16.57 -33.06 6.51
CA ALA A 223 15.29 -32.61 7.02
C ALA A 223 15.12 -33.06 8.48
N LEU A 224 14.95 -32.12 9.40
CA LEU A 224 14.64 -32.41 10.79
C LEU A 224 13.12 -32.60 10.99
N THR A 225 12.30 -32.02 10.11
CA THR A 225 10.86 -32.24 10.02
C THR A 225 10.44 -32.46 8.55
N GLU A 226 9.46 -33.34 8.33
CA GLU A 226 8.96 -33.75 7.01
C GLU A 226 7.43 -33.92 7.05
N ARG A 227 6.67 -32.93 7.54
CA ARG A 227 5.23 -33.11 7.83
C ARG A 227 4.29 -32.10 7.15
N ASP A 228 3.03 -32.53 7.04
CA ASP A 228 1.89 -31.67 6.72
C ASP A 228 1.57 -30.75 7.92
N GLY A 229 2.28 -29.62 8.02
CA GLY A 229 2.11 -28.61 9.07
C GLY A 229 3.35 -27.72 9.20
N ASP A 230 3.20 -26.58 9.87
CA ASP A 230 4.27 -25.57 9.91
C ASP A 230 5.18 -25.78 11.15
N ASP A 231 6.43 -26.14 10.89
CA ASP A 231 7.55 -26.31 11.81
C ASP A 231 8.66 -25.29 11.47
N GLY A 232 9.11 -24.47 12.41
CA GLY A 232 10.09 -23.43 12.09
C GLY A 232 10.70 -22.65 13.26
N SER A 233 11.41 -21.57 12.92
CA SER A 233 11.99 -20.61 13.85
C SER A 233 12.92 -21.22 14.92
N ALA A 234 13.67 -22.26 14.55
CA ALA A 234 14.52 -23.03 15.47
C ALA A 234 15.61 -22.20 16.17
N ARG A 235 16.05 -22.67 17.35
CA ARG A 235 17.14 -22.10 18.18
C ARG A 235 17.95 -23.22 18.85
N TRP A 236 19.25 -23.05 18.98
CA TRP A 236 20.14 -23.98 19.67
C TRP A 236 20.16 -23.74 21.19
N ILE A 237 20.04 -24.80 21.99
CA ILE A 237 20.39 -24.78 23.43
C ILE A 237 21.87 -25.14 23.60
N ASN A 238 22.33 -26.14 22.86
CA ASN A 238 23.71 -26.62 22.82
C ASN A 238 23.91 -27.38 21.49
N ASP A 239 25.13 -27.87 21.21
CA ASP A 239 25.46 -28.53 19.94
C ASP A 239 24.67 -29.82 19.62
N GLU A 240 23.95 -30.40 20.57
CA GLU A 240 23.11 -31.60 20.40
C GLU A 240 21.60 -31.33 20.61
N THR A 241 21.16 -30.14 21.05
CA THR A 241 19.74 -29.86 21.37
C THR A 241 19.20 -28.59 20.69
N LEU A 242 18.04 -28.71 20.05
CA LEU A 242 17.28 -27.62 19.43
C LEU A 242 15.91 -27.39 20.12
N LEU A 243 15.47 -26.14 20.14
CA LEU A 243 14.06 -25.74 20.30
C LEU A 243 13.51 -25.20 18.98
N PHE A 244 12.19 -25.32 18.75
CA PHE A 244 11.51 -24.77 17.57
C PHE A 244 10.00 -24.57 17.81
N MET A 245 9.36 -23.79 16.95
CA MET A 245 7.90 -23.54 16.96
C MET A 245 7.18 -24.55 16.07
N SER A 246 6.01 -25.02 16.50
CA SER A 246 5.20 -26.00 15.74
C SER A 246 3.72 -26.01 16.12
N ASP A 247 2.83 -26.23 15.14
CA ASP A 247 1.38 -26.45 15.35
C ASP A 247 0.96 -27.93 15.29
N ARG A 248 1.93 -28.85 15.41
CA ARG A 248 1.83 -30.29 15.09
C ARG A 248 0.79 -31.15 15.83
N GLU A 249 0.31 -30.71 17.00
CA GLU A 249 -0.62 -31.46 17.87
C GLU A 249 -2.01 -30.83 17.91
N ASP A 250 -2.13 -29.60 18.44
CA ASP A 250 -3.42 -29.00 18.84
C ASP A 250 -3.83 -27.78 17.99
N GLU A 251 -3.35 -27.69 16.74
CA GLU A 251 -3.60 -26.59 15.78
C GLU A 251 -3.08 -25.19 16.21
N THR A 252 -2.70 -25.01 17.49
CA THR A 252 -2.08 -23.82 18.08
C THR A 252 -0.56 -23.99 18.18
N VAL A 253 0.20 -22.98 17.73
CA VAL A 253 1.66 -23.00 17.68
C VAL A 253 2.25 -23.01 19.09
N ASN A 254 3.04 -24.03 19.40
CA ASN A 254 3.70 -24.25 20.69
C ASN A 254 5.21 -24.47 20.53
N LEU A 255 5.93 -24.42 21.65
CA LEU A 255 7.38 -24.67 21.70
C LEU A 255 7.69 -26.15 21.88
N TYR A 256 8.59 -26.68 21.05
CA TYR A 256 9.04 -28.08 21.10
C TYR A 256 10.56 -28.16 21.19
N ARG A 257 11.03 -29.23 21.82
CA ARG A 257 12.44 -29.61 22.00
C ARG A 257 12.75 -30.89 21.24
N VAL A 258 13.93 -30.95 20.62
CA VAL A 258 14.44 -32.16 19.96
C VAL A 258 15.93 -32.34 20.27
N GLU A 259 16.31 -33.59 20.53
CA GLU A 259 17.72 -34.01 20.71
C GLU A 259 18.22 -34.61 19.39
N LEU A 260 19.42 -34.26 18.98
CA LEU A 260 20.06 -34.74 17.76
C LEU A 260 20.94 -35.98 18.05
N GLY A 261 20.98 -36.93 17.13
CA GLY A 261 21.78 -38.16 17.24
C GLY A 261 21.01 -39.44 17.58
N GLU A 262 19.68 -39.36 17.76
CA GLU A 262 18.81 -40.55 17.68
C GLU A 262 18.58 -40.95 16.20
N GLU A 263 18.45 -42.25 15.89
CA GLU A 263 18.09 -42.73 14.53
C GLU A 263 16.69 -42.28 14.09
N THR A 264 15.89 -41.71 14.99
CA THR A 264 14.59 -41.07 14.72
C THR A 264 14.38 -40.00 15.80
N PRO A 265 14.25 -38.72 15.46
CA PRO A 265 14.22 -37.64 16.46
C PRO A 265 12.96 -37.70 17.34
N THR A 266 13.15 -37.71 18.66
CA THR A 266 12.04 -37.59 19.62
C THR A 266 11.72 -36.12 19.91
N PHE A 267 10.56 -35.66 19.45
CA PHE A 267 10.07 -34.30 19.70
C PHE A 267 9.28 -34.24 21.02
N ASN A 268 9.63 -33.31 21.90
CA ASN A 268 9.04 -33.13 23.21
C ASN A 268 8.43 -31.72 23.31
N ARG A 269 7.11 -31.63 23.51
CA ARG A 269 6.41 -30.35 23.76
C ARG A 269 6.87 -29.74 25.09
N LEU A 270 7.10 -28.42 25.12
CA LEU A 270 7.51 -27.66 26.31
C LEU A 270 6.43 -26.68 26.80
N THR A 271 5.50 -26.27 25.94
CA THR A 271 4.40 -25.35 26.30
C THR A 271 3.05 -25.95 25.96
N ASP A 272 2.02 -25.57 26.71
CA ASP A 272 0.64 -26.04 26.55
C ASP A 272 -0.31 -24.85 26.34
N PHE A 273 0.00 -24.03 25.32
CA PHE A 273 -0.84 -22.90 24.92
C PHE A 273 -2.00 -23.40 24.06
N ASP A 274 -3.22 -23.00 24.44
CA ASP A 274 -4.48 -23.22 23.72
C ASP A 274 -5.01 -21.87 23.22
N GLU A 275 -5.73 -21.90 22.09
CA GLU A 275 -6.27 -20.76 21.31
C GLU A 275 -5.26 -19.70 20.83
N ARG A 276 -4.13 -19.49 21.52
CA ARG A 276 -3.18 -18.39 21.29
C ARG A 276 -1.80 -18.93 20.93
N ASP A 277 -1.44 -18.77 19.67
CA ASP A 277 -0.12 -19.15 19.16
C ASP A 277 1.03 -18.48 19.95
N LEU A 278 2.14 -19.18 20.08
CA LEU A 278 3.46 -18.59 20.28
C LEU A 278 3.83 -17.79 19.01
N GLN A 279 4.04 -16.47 19.11
CA GLN A 279 4.43 -15.66 17.95
C GLN A 279 5.94 -15.71 17.67
N HIS A 280 6.75 -15.60 18.71
CA HIS A 280 8.21 -15.55 18.64
C HIS A 280 8.82 -16.08 19.93
N PHE A 281 10.04 -16.60 19.86
CA PHE A 281 10.85 -16.89 21.03
C PHE A 281 12.34 -16.68 20.77
N ASP A 282 13.12 -16.61 21.84
CA ASP A 282 14.58 -16.63 21.82
C ASP A 282 15.14 -17.33 23.08
N VAL A 283 16.41 -17.75 23.06
CA VAL A 283 17.01 -18.61 24.09
C VAL A 283 18.37 -18.05 24.54
N SER A 284 18.64 -18.06 25.84
CA SER A 284 19.92 -17.60 26.40
C SER A 284 21.07 -18.52 25.96
N ARG A 285 22.25 -17.93 25.73
CA ARG A 285 23.42 -18.66 25.19
C ARG A 285 23.97 -19.72 26.15
N ASP A 286 23.67 -19.62 27.45
CA ASP A 286 23.97 -20.65 28.45
C ASP A 286 22.94 -21.80 28.49
N GLY A 287 21.89 -21.74 27.67
CA GLY A 287 20.83 -22.74 27.57
C GLY A 287 19.90 -22.79 28.78
N SER A 288 19.92 -21.78 29.67
CA SER A 288 19.14 -21.77 30.91
C SER A 288 17.70 -21.28 30.75
N THR A 289 17.46 -20.32 29.86
CA THR A 289 16.23 -19.50 29.87
C THR A 289 15.73 -19.27 28.45
N ALA A 290 14.43 -19.44 28.21
CA ALA A 290 13.75 -18.94 27.01
C ALA A 290 12.90 -17.71 27.33
N ILE A 291 12.81 -16.79 26.37
CA ILE A 291 11.84 -15.68 26.36
C ILE A 291 10.84 -15.92 25.23
N LEU A 292 9.55 -15.90 25.55
CA LEU A 292 8.44 -16.21 24.65
C LEU A 292 7.58 -14.97 24.44
N GLN A 293 7.04 -14.76 23.24
CA GLN A 293 6.01 -13.76 22.97
C GLN A 293 4.67 -14.46 22.71
N VAL A 294 3.69 -14.23 23.58
CA VAL A 294 2.32 -14.76 23.43
C VAL A 294 1.32 -13.61 23.60
N TRP A 295 0.48 -13.44 22.59
CA TRP A 295 -0.59 -12.44 22.51
C TRP A 295 -0.11 -10.98 22.55
N ASP A 296 0.03 -10.43 23.75
CA ASP A 296 0.46 -9.07 24.13
C ASP A 296 1.52 -9.06 25.24
N THR A 297 2.02 -10.23 25.63
CA THR A 297 2.80 -10.45 26.84
C THR A 297 4.09 -11.22 26.53
N LEU A 298 5.16 -10.92 27.26
CA LEU A 298 6.36 -11.77 27.26
C LEU A 298 6.33 -12.75 28.44
N LEU A 299 6.70 -14.00 28.19
CA LEU A 299 6.78 -15.07 29.19
C LEU A 299 8.20 -15.61 29.28
N THR A 300 8.73 -15.82 30.48
CA THR A 300 9.99 -16.53 30.72
C THR A 300 9.74 -18.02 30.97
N LEU A 301 10.66 -18.87 30.53
CA LEU A 301 10.65 -20.30 30.81
C LEU A 301 12.06 -20.76 31.23
N ASP A 302 12.17 -21.35 32.41
CA ASP A 302 13.38 -22.06 32.87
C ASP A 302 13.50 -23.38 32.09
N LEU A 303 14.64 -23.58 31.43
CA LEU A 303 14.94 -24.79 30.64
C LEU A 303 15.76 -25.82 31.43
N GLN A 304 16.17 -25.50 32.66
CA GLN A 304 16.89 -26.38 33.58
C GLN A 304 15.95 -27.23 34.44
N ASP A 305 14.78 -26.69 34.82
CA ASP A 305 13.68 -27.49 35.35
C ASP A 305 12.82 -28.05 34.20
N ARG A 306 12.40 -29.30 34.33
CA ARG A 306 11.58 -30.00 33.33
C ARG A 306 10.08 -29.87 33.57
N ASP A 307 9.70 -29.45 34.79
CA ASP A 307 8.32 -29.28 35.22
C ASP A 307 7.96 -27.78 35.33
N ALA A 308 8.74 -26.89 34.71
CA ALA A 308 8.50 -25.43 34.70
C ALA A 308 7.35 -25.02 33.76
N GLU A 309 6.54 -24.06 34.22
CA GLU A 309 5.48 -23.41 33.44
C GLU A 309 5.94 -21.97 33.06
N PRO A 310 5.54 -21.41 31.91
CA PRO A 310 5.94 -20.05 31.53
C PRO A 310 5.37 -18.94 32.45
N GLU A 311 6.24 -18.07 32.97
CA GLU A 311 5.86 -16.97 33.89
C GLU A 311 5.84 -15.58 33.20
N PRO A 312 4.88 -14.68 33.48
CA PRO A 312 4.73 -13.41 32.77
C PRO A 312 5.67 -12.29 33.24
N VAL A 313 6.42 -11.71 32.30
CA VAL A 313 7.39 -10.62 32.54
C VAL A 313 6.68 -9.26 32.59
N THR A 314 6.51 -8.71 33.80
CA THR A 314 5.88 -7.39 33.98
C THR A 314 6.87 -6.26 33.68
N LEU A 315 6.65 -5.53 32.59
CA LEU A 315 7.54 -4.47 32.08
C LEU A 315 6.91 -3.07 32.18
N ARG A 316 7.74 -2.06 32.50
CA ARG A 316 7.32 -0.65 32.60
C ARG A 316 8.28 0.26 31.84
N ALA A 317 7.75 1.21 31.09
CA ALA A 317 8.53 2.11 30.23
C ALA A 317 8.10 3.58 30.41
N ALA A 318 9.01 4.51 30.12
CA ALA A 318 8.72 5.94 30.18
C ALA A 318 7.91 6.40 28.97
N ALA A 319 6.64 6.75 29.19
CA ALA A 319 5.80 7.36 28.15
C ALA A 319 6.12 8.86 28.03
N ASP A 320 6.60 9.30 26.87
CA ASP A 320 6.87 10.72 26.58
C ASP A 320 5.72 11.42 25.83
N GLY A 321 4.67 10.68 25.47
CA GLY A 321 3.47 11.17 24.80
C GLY A 321 3.65 11.59 23.34
N ARG A 322 4.84 11.46 22.76
CA ARG A 322 5.11 11.79 21.35
C ARG A 322 4.45 10.78 20.42
N ASP A 323 4.44 9.52 20.86
CA ASP A 323 4.02 8.35 20.07
C ASP A 323 2.51 8.06 20.20
N ASP A 324 1.71 8.99 20.72
CA ASP A 324 0.24 8.85 20.85
C ASP A 324 -0.55 9.65 19.79
N HIS A 325 0.05 10.66 19.14
CA HIS A 325 -0.68 11.54 18.21
C HIS A 325 0.17 12.11 17.03
N GLU A 326 -0.38 12.07 15.81
CA GLU A 326 0.16 12.78 14.63
C GLU A 326 -0.55 14.15 14.41
N LEU A 327 0.16 15.12 13.83
CA LEU A 327 -0.40 16.37 13.31
C LEU A 327 -0.26 16.44 11.78
N ARG A 328 -1.37 16.24 11.05
CA ARG A 328 -1.39 16.10 9.60
C ARG A 328 -2.02 17.30 8.89
N ARG A 329 -1.47 17.71 7.74
CA ARG A 329 -2.11 18.64 6.80
C ARG A 329 -2.88 17.83 5.74
N ILE A 330 -4.17 18.10 5.57
CA ILE A 330 -5.05 17.31 4.69
C ILE A 330 -5.11 17.83 3.23
N ASN A 331 -4.32 18.85 2.88
CA ASN A 331 -4.43 19.57 1.59
C ASN A 331 -3.84 18.83 0.36
N ARG A 332 -3.58 17.52 0.53
CA ARG A 332 -3.28 16.52 -0.49
C ARG A 332 -3.89 15.14 -0.18
N ASP A 333 -4.87 15.08 0.73
CA ASP A 333 -5.51 13.83 1.16
C ASP A 333 -7.00 13.78 0.75
N VAL A 334 -7.41 14.52 -0.30
CA VAL A 334 -8.79 14.51 -0.79
C VAL A 334 -9.04 13.24 -1.60
N SER A 335 -10.08 12.50 -1.21
CA SER A 335 -10.53 11.27 -1.87
C SER A 335 -11.82 11.46 -2.67
N GLU A 336 -12.72 12.34 -2.20
CA GLU A 336 -13.97 12.69 -2.86
C GLU A 336 -14.26 14.20 -2.80
N ALA A 337 -14.99 14.73 -3.78
CA ALA A 337 -15.45 16.12 -3.79
C ALA A 337 -16.81 16.29 -4.50
N ALA A 338 -17.72 17.04 -3.88
CA ALA A 338 -19.07 17.33 -4.37
C ALA A 338 -19.33 18.84 -4.40
N LEU A 339 -19.59 19.41 -5.58
CA LEU A 339 -19.97 20.82 -5.74
C LEU A 339 -21.48 20.96 -5.52
N SER A 340 -21.89 21.99 -4.78
CA SER A 340 -23.30 22.30 -4.53
C SER A 340 -24.06 22.64 -5.82
N PRO A 341 -25.40 22.47 -5.87
CA PRO A 341 -26.18 22.70 -7.09
C PRO A 341 -26.06 24.10 -7.70
N ASP A 342 -25.82 25.12 -6.86
CA ASP A 342 -25.60 26.53 -7.23
C ASP A 342 -24.18 26.84 -7.74
N GLY A 343 -23.24 25.89 -7.62
CA GLY A 343 -21.85 26.02 -8.02
C GLY A 343 -20.95 26.81 -7.06
N GLN A 344 -21.40 27.14 -5.86
CA GLN A 344 -20.72 28.08 -4.95
C GLN A 344 -20.00 27.42 -3.76
N THR A 345 -20.44 26.26 -3.29
CA THR A 345 -19.84 25.54 -2.15
C THR A 345 -19.33 24.17 -2.56
N MET A 346 -18.10 23.84 -2.17
CA MET A 346 -17.54 22.51 -2.36
C MET A 346 -17.54 21.75 -1.03
N ALA A 347 -18.10 20.54 -1.03
CA ALA A 347 -17.91 19.53 0.00
C ALA A 347 -16.76 18.59 -0.39
N TYR A 348 -16.05 18.07 0.61
CA TYR A 348 -14.87 17.23 0.44
C TYR A 348 -14.88 16.08 1.44
N ILE A 349 -14.38 14.91 1.02
CA ILE A 349 -13.81 13.92 1.94
C ILE A 349 -12.29 14.06 1.87
N ALA A 350 -11.71 14.58 2.95
CA ALA A 350 -10.27 14.74 3.10
C ALA A 350 -9.79 13.97 4.33
N TYR A 351 -8.88 13.01 4.12
CA TYR A 351 -8.43 12.04 5.13
C TYR A 351 -9.59 11.40 5.92
N GLY A 352 -10.64 10.98 5.20
CA GLY A 352 -11.82 10.32 5.75
C GLY A 352 -12.76 11.18 6.62
N ARG A 353 -12.64 12.51 6.62
CA ARG A 353 -13.56 13.45 7.30
C ARG A 353 -14.29 14.35 6.31
N VAL A 354 -15.51 14.76 6.65
CA VAL A 354 -16.33 15.68 5.84
C VAL A 354 -15.94 17.14 6.12
N TYR A 355 -15.66 17.89 5.04
CA TYR A 355 -15.36 19.32 5.07
C TYR A 355 -16.21 20.08 4.05
N VAL A 356 -16.45 21.37 4.29
CA VAL A 356 -17.03 22.31 3.31
C VAL A 356 -16.21 23.60 3.22
N ARG A 357 -16.26 24.25 2.06
CA ARG A 357 -15.70 25.58 1.79
C ARG A 357 -16.42 26.24 0.60
N HIS A 358 -16.75 27.52 0.72
CA HIS A 358 -17.17 28.36 -0.40
C HIS A 358 -16.03 28.56 -1.42
N MET A 359 -16.36 28.66 -2.71
CA MET A 359 -15.40 28.53 -3.82
C MET A 359 -14.42 29.72 -3.98
N ASP A 360 -14.63 30.83 -3.28
CA ASP A 360 -13.75 32.00 -3.32
C ASP A 360 -12.41 31.75 -2.61
N ASP A 361 -11.36 32.43 -3.09
CA ASP A 361 -9.97 32.18 -2.68
C ASP A 361 -9.67 32.47 -1.19
N GLN A 362 -10.48 33.29 -0.51
CA GLN A 362 -10.32 33.62 0.92
C GLN A 362 -11.28 32.88 1.87
N SER A 363 -12.26 32.14 1.36
CA SER A 363 -13.25 31.45 2.21
C SER A 363 -12.61 30.34 3.06
N PRO A 364 -12.90 30.26 4.38
CA PRO A 364 -12.26 29.28 5.26
C PRO A 364 -12.83 27.87 5.08
N THR A 365 -11.97 26.86 5.17
CA THR A 365 -12.41 25.46 5.33
C THR A 365 -13.11 25.27 6.68
N GLN A 366 -14.24 24.56 6.71
CA GLN A 366 -14.94 24.15 7.93
C GLN A 366 -15.11 22.63 7.95
N ALA A 367 -14.91 22.01 9.12
CA ALA A 367 -15.20 20.59 9.32
C ALA A 367 -16.70 20.41 9.62
N VAL A 368 -17.39 19.58 8.84
CA VAL A 368 -18.77 19.17 9.12
C VAL A 368 -18.79 18.11 10.23
N THR A 369 -17.79 17.22 10.22
CA THR A 369 -17.62 16.13 11.20
C THR A 369 -16.31 16.32 12.00
N PRO A 370 -16.23 17.31 12.91
CA PRO A 370 -15.04 17.57 13.71
C PRO A 370 -14.79 16.49 14.77
N GLY A 371 -13.53 16.26 15.12
CA GLY A 371 -13.13 15.45 16.30
C GLY A 371 -13.30 13.93 16.20
N THR A 372 -13.90 13.39 15.14
CA THR A 372 -14.11 11.95 14.95
C THR A 372 -12.95 11.25 14.23
N HIS A 373 -12.79 9.94 14.46
CA HIS A 373 -11.88 9.06 13.73
C HIS A 373 -12.59 8.15 12.73
N ALA A 374 -13.93 8.17 12.71
CA ALA A 374 -14.74 7.43 11.75
C ALA A 374 -14.45 7.85 10.30
N ARG A 375 -14.60 6.89 9.39
CA ARG A 375 -14.47 7.09 7.96
C ARG A 375 -15.78 7.62 7.38
N HIS A 376 -15.64 8.73 6.67
CA HIS A 376 -16.68 9.33 5.88
C HIS A 376 -16.39 9.13 4.40
N ARG A 377 -17.44 8.89 3.60
CA ARG A 377 -17.36 8.67 2.14
C ARG A 377 -18.73 8.78 1.48
N ASP A 378 -18.79 8.56 0.17
CA ASP A 378 -19.99 8.59 -0.66
C ASP A 378 -20.77 9.93 -0.52
N ILE A 379 -20.11 11.09 -0.64
CA ILE A 379 -20.76 12.42 -0.44
C ILE A 379 -21.72 12.81 -1.59
N ALA A 380 -22.92 13.29 -1.23
CA ALA A 380 -23.92 13.78 -2.19
C ALA A 380 -24.74 14.96 -1.64
N TRP A 381 -24.90 16.03 -2.43
CA TRP A 381 -25.83 17.13 -2.13
C TRP A 381 -27.27 16.77 -2.49
N SER A 382 -28.25 17.26 -1.72
CA SER A 382 -29.63 17.36 -2.19
C SER A 382 -29.75 18.33 -3.38
N PRO A 383 -30.71 18.17 -4.31
CA PRO A 383 -30.74 18.97 -5.54
C PRO A 383 -31.23 20.42 -5.35
N ASP A 384 -31.74 20.76 -4.16
CA ASP A 384 -32.04 22.11 -3.67
C ASP A 384 -30.82 22.80 -3.00
N GLY A 385 -29.75 22.05 -2.67
CA GLY A 385 -28.57 22.53 -1.96
C GLY A 385 -28.74 22.69 -0.44
N LEU A 386 -29.86 22.27 0.15
CA LEU A 386 -30.12 22.43 1.59
C LEU A 386 -29.36 21.41 2.46
N VAL A 387 -29.10 20.21 1.93
CA VAL A 387 -28.64 19.05 2.70
C VAL A 387 -27.39 18.42 2.06
N LEU A 388 -26.44 18.03 2.90
CA LEU A 388 -25.29 17.21 2.49
C LEU A 388 -25.43 15.80 3.10
N TYR A 389 -25.62 14.79 2.24
CA TYR A 389 -25.63 13.38 2.62
C TYR A 389 -24.24 12.77 2.53
N PHE A 390 -23.94 11.82 3.42
CA PHE A 390 -22.71 11.02 3.39
C PHE A 390 -22.86 9.72 4.19
N VAL A 391 -21.95 8.77 3.97
CA VAL A 391 -21.76 7.61 4.83
C VAL A 391 -20.83 7.97 5.97
N ASN A 392 -21.14 7.47 7.17
CA ASN A 392 -20.32 7.48 8.38
C ASN A 392 -20.18 6.03 8.87
N ASP A 393 -19.13 5.71 9.64
CA ASP A 393 -18.91 4.37 10.21
C ASP A 393 -18.65 4.35 11.73
N SER A 394 -18.96 5.47 12.41
CA SER A 394 -18.69 5.67 13.84
C SER A 394 -19.45 4.76 14.81
N ASP A 395 -20.52 4.12 14.34
CA ASP A 395 -21.37 3.17 15.10
C ASP A 395 -20.91 1.71 14.95
N GLY A 396 -19.94 1.44 14.07
CA GLY A 396 -19.40 0.11 13.78
C GLY A 396 -19.95 -0.50 12.49
N THR A 397 -21.15 -0.14 12.04
CA THR A 397 -21.66 -0.50 10.70
C THR A 397 -21.28 0.60 9.68
N GLU A 398 -22.02 0.74 8.59
CA GLU A 398 -21.90 1.88 7.69
C GLU A 398 -23.30 2.47 7.55
N SER A 399 -23.47 3.74 7.92
CA SER A 399 -24.77 4.36 8.10
C SER A 399 -24.83 5.74 7.44
N ILE A 400 -25.94 6.02 6.76
CA ILE A 400 -26.13 7.22 5.97
C ILE A 400 -26.60 8.34 6.88
N HIS A 401 -25.85 9.44 6.90
CA HIS A 401 -26.12 10.63 7.67
C HIS A 401 -26.50 11.78 6.74
N GLU A 402 -27.26 12.74 7.29
CA GLU A 402 -27.45 14.06 6.68
C GLU A 402 -26.82 15.16 7.55
N ALA A 403 -26.38 16.23 6.90
CA ALA A 403 -25.93 17.45 7.54
C ALA A 403 -26.65 18.70 7.00
N ARG A 404 -26.95 19.64 7.90
CA ARG A 404 -27.58 20.94 7.60
C ARG A 404 -26.84 22.08 8.31
N VAL A 405 -26.96 23.31 7.83
CA VAL A 405 -26.33 24.47 8.47
C VAL A 405 -27.09 24.87 9.74
N ALA A 406 -26.43 24.72 10.88
CA ALA A 406 -26.95 25.12 12.19
C ALA A 406 -26.66 26.60 12.50
N LEU A 407 -25.53 27.15 12.04
CA LEU A 407 -25.12 28.53 12.32
C LEU A 407 -24.20 29.11 11.23
N THR A 408 -24.43 30.37 10.85
CA THR A 408 -23.56 31.18 9.95
C THR A 408 -22.81 32.30 10.69
N ARG A 409 -21.77 32.89 10.07
CA ARG A 409 -21.07 34.06 10.66
C ARG A 409 -21.96 35.30 10.65
N ASN A 410 -22.78 35.47 9.62
CA ASN A 410 -23.80 36.51 9.54
C ASN A 410 -24.81 36.40 10.70
N GLU A 411 -25.30 35.20 11.03
CA GLU A 411 -26.16 34.98 12.20
C GLU A 411 -25.48 35.34 13.53
N ILE A 412 -24.20 35.03 13.69
CA ILE A 412 -23.40 35.45 14.85
C ILE A 412 -23.24 36.98 14.89
N ARG A 413 -22.94 37.62 13.75
CA ARG A 413 -22.78 39.08 13.61
C ARG A 413 -24.07 39.79 14.02
N GLN A 414 -25.19 39.41 13.43
CA GLN A 414 -26.51 39.94 13.76
C GLN A 414 -26.91 39.64 15.21
N ALA A 415 -26.55 38.48 15.78
CA ALA A 415 -26.81 38.20 17.19
C ALA A 415 -26.01 39.12 18.14
N HIS A 416 -24.80 39.53 17.75
CA HIS A 416 -24.00 40.52 18.48
C HIS A 416 -24.55 41.95 18.33
N GLU A 417 -24.97 42.33 17.12
CA GLU A 417 -25.59 43.63 16.84
C GLU A 417 -26.92 43.79 17.60
N ARG A 418 -27.80 42.78 17.56
CA ARG A 418 -29.05 42.74 18.36
C ARG A 418 -28.82 42.75 19.87
N GLN A 419 -27.62 42.39 20.34
CA GLN A 419 -27.20 42.47 21.74
C GLN A 419 -26.45 43.77 22.08
N SER A 420 -26.07 44.58 21.09
CA SER A 420 -25.36 45.85 21.27
C SER A 420 -26.38 46.96 21.55
N PRO A 421 -26.43 47.52 22.77
CA PRO A 421 -27.47 48.46 23.14
C PRO A 421 -27.09 49.88 22.74
N ASP A 422 -27.65 50.37 21.63
CA ASP A 422 -27.73 51.80 21.41
C ASP A 422 -28.47 52.47 22.59
N GLU A 423 -27.87 53.55 23.09
CA GLU A 423 -28.24 54.24 24.35
C GLU A 423 -28.12 53.44 25.66
N GLN A 424 -26.90 53.11 26.07
CA GLN A 424 -26.48 53.48 27.43
C GLN A 424 -25.43 54.61 27.39
N PRO A 425 -25.58 55.66 28.23
CA PRO A 425 -24.58 56.72 28.32
C PRO A 425 -23.26 56.19 28.90
N SER A 426 -22.17 56.87 28.57
CA SER A 426 -20.80 56.54 28.96
C SER A 426 -20.67 56.08 30.41
N ARG A 427 -20.50 54.77 30.61
CA ARG A 427 -19.85 54.26 31.81
C ARG A 427 -18.35 54.43 31.64
N ASP A 428 -17.87 55.57 32.12
CA ASP A 428 -16.44 55.80 32.30
C ASP A 428 -15.84 54.65 33.10
N TRP A 429 -14.92 53.91 32.47
CA TRP A 429 -14.06 52.97 33.17
C TRP A 429 -12.94 53.79 33.84
N GLU A 430 -13.29 54.52 34.90
CA GLU A 430 -12.31 55.14 35.78
C GLU A 430 -11.35 54.05 36.27
N LEU A 431 -10.11 54.10 35.79
CA LEU A 431 -8.98 53.32 36.32
C LEU A 431 -8.60 53.85 37.73
N THR A 432 -9.50 53.65 38.69
CA THR A 432 -9.20 53.77 40.12
C THR A 432 -8.34 52.59 40.54
N ALA A 433 -7.04 52.72 40.27
CA ALA A 433 -6.04 51.78 40.74
C ALA A 433 -6.12 51.62 42.27
N PRO A 434 -5.99 50.39 42.81
CA PRO A 434 -5.95 50.19 44.25
C PRO A 434 -4.68 50.84 44.83
N SER A 435 -4.86 51.97 45.52
CA SER A 435 -3.82 52.53 46.39
C SER A 435 -3.76 51.75 47.70
N PRO A 436 -2.58 51.66 48.35
CA PRO A 436 -2.34 50.76 49.48
C PRO A 436 -3.04 51.19 50.78
N ASP A 437 -3.15 50.25 51.72
CA ASP A 437 -3.85 50.37 53.00
C ASP A 437 -3.52 51.64 53.83
N GLU A 438 -4.55 52.17 54.50
CA GLU A 438 -4.34 53.07 55.64
C GLU A 438 -3.76 52.33 56.84
N ALA A 439 -2.48 52.59 57.15
CA ALA A 439 -1.98 52.57 58.52
C ALA A 439 -0.83 53.57 58.76
N THR A 440 -1.19 54.80 59.17
CA THR A 440 -0.35 55.75 59.94
C THR A 440 1.01 56.20 59.38
N ARG A 441 1.08 57.47 58.95
CA ARG A 441 2.29 58.32 59.15
C ARG A 441 2.44 58.66 60.65
N PRO A 442 3.62 59.16 61.11
CA PRO A 442 3.73 60.62 61.22
C PRO A 442 5.13 61.24 60.96
N THR A 443 5.21 62.08 59.91
CA THR A 443 5.99 63.37 59.88
C THR A 443 7.55 63.29 59.91
N PRO A 444 8.32 64.40 59.72
CA PRO A 444 8.56 65.03 58.41
C PRO A 444 10.05 65.44 58.16
N GLU A 445 10.26 66.40 57.22
CA GLU A 445 11.49 67.24 56.94
C GLU A 445 12.37 66.89 55.72
N GLU A 446 12.04 67.51 54.56
CA GLU A 446 12.85 68.43 53.72
C GLU A 446 14.28 68.07 53.17
N PRO A 447 14.90 68.82 52.21
CA PRO A 447 15.26 68.23 50.89
C PRO A 447 16.72 68.49 50.43
N THR A 448 17.07 68.12 49.18
CA THR A 448 17.93 68.91 48.23
C THR A 448 18.08 68.28 46.83
N ASP A 449 18.12 69.13 45.78
CA ASP A 449 18.64 68.91 44.39
C ASP A 449 20.22 68.90 44.37
N PRO A 450 21.01 68.93 43.24
CA PRO A 450 20.67 69.13 41.80
C PRO A 450 21.53 68.46 40.66
N VAL A 451 20.94 68.30 39.44
CA VAL A 451 21.52 68.58 38.06
C VAL A 451 22.77 67.74 37.61
N PRO A 452 23.30 67.70 36.34
CA PRO A 452 22.86 68.09 34.96
C PRO A 452 22.70 66.86 34.00
N GLU A 453 22.69 66.87 32.65
CA GLU A 453 22.22 67.65 31.46
C GLU A 453 22.90 67.02 30.18
N THR A 454 22.47 67.43 28.98
CA THR A 454 23.16 67.42 27.65
C THR A 454 23.04 66.23 26.66
N ASN A 455 23.08 66.60 25.37
CA ASN A 455 22.96 65.79 24.15
C ASN A 455 24.35 65.39 23.56
N ASP A 456 24.41 64.53 22.54
CA ASP A 456 24.68 64.93 21.13
C ASP A 456 24.71 63.69 20.17
N GLU A 457 25.14 63.87 18.90
CA GLU A 457 24.71 63.11 17.72
C GLU A 457 25.80 62.10 17.17
N PRO A 458 25.88 61.63 15.87
CA PRO A 458 26.22 60.23 15.57
C PRO A 458 27.56 60.00 14.81
N ASP A 459 27.99 58.72 14.60
CA ASP A 459 28.36 58.20 13.25
C ASP A 459 28.85 56.71 13.18
N ILE A 460 28.55 56.09 12.02
CA ILE A 460 29.37 55.14 11.19
C ILE A 460 30.05 53.87 11.78
N ALA A 461 29.47 52.72 11.39
CA ALA A 461 30.03 51.49 10.75
C ALA A 461 31.12 50.56 11.39
N LEU A 462 30.90 49.26 11.11
CA LEU A 462 31.87 48.18 10.82
C LEU A 462 33.10 47.97 11.74
N GLN A 463 33.06 46.91 12.58
CA GLN A 463 33.97 45.73 12.45
C GLN A 463 33.71 44.64 13.51
N GLY A 464 33.76 43.37 13.07
CA GLY A 464 34.56 42.34 13.74
C GLY A 464 33.93 41.40 14.79
N GLU A 465 34.29 40.12 14.66
CA GLU A 465 34.53 39.12 15.72
C GLU A 465 33.32 38.55 16.50
N ASP A 466 32.79 37.46 15.91
CA ASP A 466 32.14 36.32 16.57
C ASP A 466 33.02 35.71 17.71
N PRO A 467 32.45 34.99 18.71
CA PRO A 467 32.03 33.61 18.46
C PRO A 467 30.77 33.07 19.20
N GLU A 468 29.95 32.37 18.42
CA GLU A 468 29.32 31.06 18.70
C GLU A 468 28.28 30.94 19.85
N ASP A 469 27.02 30.79 19.48
CA ASP A 469 26.00 29.99 20.20
C ASP A 469 25.67 28.74 19.34
N PRO A 470 25.95 27.51 19.81
CA PRO A 470 25.81 26.29 18.99
C PRO A 470 24.37 25.75 18.85
N PHE A 471 23.32 26.39 19.37
CA PHE A 471 21.96 25.81 19.40
C PHE A 471 20.81 26.68 18.86
N ALA A 472 21.10 27.63 17.95
CA ALA A 472 20.07 28.38 17.22
C ALA A 472 19.73 27.73 15.85
N PRO A 473 18.51 27.17 15.63
CA PRO A 473 18.14 26.61 14.32
C PRO A 473 17.98 27.70 13.25
N GLN A 474 18.67 27.54 12.13
CA GLN A 474 18.59 28.42 10.96
C GLN A 474 17.90 27.72 9.77
N ASP A 475 17.25 28.53 8.93
CA ASP A 475 16.45 28.09 7.78
C ASP A 475 17.33 27.85 6.53
N PRO A 476 17.43 26.62 5.98
CA PRO A 476 18.30 26.30 4.85
C PRO A 476 17.68 26.70 3.49
N GLY A 477 17.53 28.01 3.26
CA GLY A 477 17.19 28.56 1.95
C GLY A 477 18.32 28.37 0.93
N PHE A 478 18.16 27.42 0.00
CA PHE A 478 19.18 27.12 -1.01
C PHE A 478 19.36 28.26 -2.04
N LEU A 479 20.62 28.68 -2.23
CA LEU A 479 21.06 29.50 -3.36
C LEU A 479 22.02 28.69 -4.25
N ILE A 480 21.75 28.67 -5.56
CA ILE A 480 22.71 28.19 -6.57
C ILE A 480 23.08 29.36 -7.48
N THR A 481 24.37 29.68 -7.54
CA THR A 481 24.93 30.69 -8.45
C THR A 481 25.56 30.00 -9.67
N PRO A 482 25.27 30.41 -10.91
CA PRO A 482 25.60 29.63 -12.11
C PRO A 482 27.03 29.85 -12.67
N ILE A 483 27.48 28.90 -13.48
CA ILE A 483 28.72 28.98 -14.29
C ILE A 483 28.41 29.60 -15.68
N LEU A 484 29.44 30.17 -16.33
CA LEU A 484 29.33 31.18 -17.38
C LEU A 484 29.43 30.66 -18.84
N LEU A 485 28.56 31.23 -19.70
CA LEU A 485 28.80 31.61 -21.12
C LEU A 485 28.90 30.47 -22.17
N PRO A 486 28.59 30.71 -23.49
CA PRO A 486 28.77 31.98 -24.22
C PRO A 486 27.59 32.52 -25.07
N THR A 487 27.80 33.74 -25.59
CA THR A 487 26.99 34.50 -26.58
C THR A 487 27.81 34.64 -27.89
N PRO A 488 27.36 35.29 -29.00
CA PRO A 488 26.10 36.05 -29.22
C PRO A 488 25.37 35.82 -30.57
N SER A 489 24.20 36.45 -30.74
CA SER A 489 23.67 36.92 -32.03
C SER A 489 22.70 38.10 -31.84
N ALA A 490 22.35 38.80 -32.92
CA ALA A 490 21.85 40.18 -32.90
C ALA A 490 20.37 40.38 -32.47
N PRO A 491 19.99 41.56 -31.92
CA PRO A 491 18.65 41.85 -31.42
C PRO A 491 17.71 42.49 -32.45
N VAL A 492 16.40 42.45 -32.20
CA VAL A 492 15.39 43.35 -32.78
C VAL A 492 14.35 43.73 -31.72
N ASP A 493 14.20 45.04 -31.52
CA ASP A 493 13.10 45.81 -30.90
C ASP A 493 12.18 45.17 -29.85
N VAL A 494 12.35 45.61 -28.60
CA VAL A 494 11.30 45.65 -27.55
C VAL A 494 11.14 47.12 -27.11
N PRO A 495 9.92 47.67 -27.00
CA PRO A 495 9.70 49.05 -26.51
C PRO A 495 10.13 49.28 -25.06
N GLU A 496 10.23 50.54 -24.65
CA GLU A 496 10.61 50.94 -23.29
C GLU A 496 9.66 50.36 -22.22
N PRO A 497 10.17 49.94 -21.05
CA PRO A 497 9.32 49.55 -19.93
C PRO A 497 8.60 50.79 -19.38
N LEU A 498 7.27 50.70 -19.28
CA LEU A 498 6.49 51.66 -18.49
C LEU A 498 6.88 51.54 -17.01
N GLN A 499 6.90 52.68 -16.31
CA GLN A 499 7.33 52.75 -14.93
C GLN A 499 6.39 51.98 -14.00
N ASP A 500 6.95 51.19 -13.09
CA ASP A 500 6.18 50.56 -12.02
C ASP A 500 5.45 51.63 -11.20
N GLN A 501 4.12 51.57 -11.20
CA GLN A 501 3.34 52.09 -10.09
C GLN A 501 3.02 50.92 -9.15
N PRO A 502 3.11 51.12 -7.81
CA PRO A 502 2.72 50.09 -6.88
C PRO A 502 1.22 49.83 -7.05
N ILE A 503 0.86 48.62 -7.48
CA ILE A 503 -0.53 48.16 -7.47
C ILE A 503 -0.94 48.07 -6.00
N GLN A 504 -1.70 49.06 -5.52
CA GLN A 504 -2.47 48.88 -4.31
C GLN A 504 -3.47 47.77 -4.59
N ALA A 505 -3.52 46.75 -3.74
CA ALA A 505 -4.62 45.80 -3.75
C ALA A 505 -5.89 46.56 -3.37
N GLU A 506 -6.82 46.69 -4.31
CA GLU A 506 -8.18 47.12 -4.01
C GLU A 506 -8.82 46.03 -3.17
N SER A 507 -8.93 46.29 -1.87
CA SER A 507 -9.79 45.52 -0.99
C SER A 507 -11.23 45.86 -1.36
N LEU A 508 -11.99 44.87 -1.80
CA LEU A 508 -13.43 45.02 -1.96
C LEU A 508 -14.01 45.45 -0.60
N PRO A 509 -14.88 46.48 -0.55
CA PRO A 509 -15.55 46.84 0.70
C PRO A 509 -16.48 45.70 1.12
N GLU A 510 -16.59 45.44 2.43
CA GLU A 510 -17.40 44.33 2.96
C GLU A 510 -18.89 44.44 2.58
N GLU A 511 -19.36 45.65 2.20
CA GLU A 511 -20.70 45.92 1.66
C GLU A 511 -20.98 45.24 0.29
N GLU A 512 -19.96 44.75 -0.44
CA GLU A 512 -20.15 43.94 -1.67
C GLU A 512 -20.21 42.42 -1.40
N LEU A 513 -20.13 41.98 -0.14
CA LEU A 513 -20.37 40.58 0.27
C LEU A 513 -21.81 40.34 0.79
N ASP A 514 -22.60 41.39 0.96
CA ASP A 514 -24.03 41.27 1.29
C ASP A 514 -24.82 40.85 0.05
N VAL A 515 -24.97 39.54 -0.14
CA VAL A 515 -25.90 38.94 -1.10
C VAL A 515 -27.31 39.45 -0.80
N GLU A 516 -28.06 39.88 -1.84
CA GLU A 516 -29.49 40.22 -1.70
C GLU A 516 -30.30 38.97 -1.30
N VAL A 517 -30.42 38.73 0.00
CA VAL A 517 -31.30 37.69 0.56
C VAL A 517 -32.74 38.04 0.19
N ALA A 518 -33.44 37.11 -0.47
CA ALA A 518 -34.86 37.27 -0.76
C ALA A 518 -35.65 37.34 0.57
N GLU A 519 -36.27 38.49 0.86
CA GLU A 519 -36.87 38.82 2.18
C GLU A 519 -37.96 37.86 2.68
N ASP A 520 -38.42 36.91 1.85
CA ASP A 520 -39.53 35.97 2.12
C ASP A 520 -39.08 34.51 2.37
N VAL A 521 -37.79 34.14 2.28
CA VAL A 521 -37.33 32.75 2.50
C VAL A 521 -36.91 32.51 3.97
N PRO A 522 -37.44 31.49 4.68
CA PRO A 522 -36.99 31.16 6.03
C PRO A 522 -35.52 30.70 6.08
N PRO A 523 -34.72 31.04 7.11
CA PRO A 523 -33.30 30.66 7.17
C PRO A 523 -33.04 29.14 7.10
N GLU A 524 -33.90 28.32 7.71
CA GLU A 524 -33.85 26.86 7.60
C GLU A 524 -34.03 26.31 6.16
N HIS A 525 -34.45 27.18 5.25
CA HIS A 525 -34.70 26.93 3.83
C HIS A 525 -33.74 27.71 2.90
N ASP A 526 -32.72 28.41 3.40
CA ASP A 526 -31.78 29.16 2.54
C ASP A 526 -30.49 28.36 2.26
N PRO A 527 -30.25 27.89 1.02
CA PRO A 527 -29.04 27.15 0.67
C PRO A 527 -27.78 28.03 0.67
N SER A 528 -27.90 29.36 0.56
CA SER A 528 -26.74 30.27 0.62
C SER A 528 -26.08 30.29 2.01
N ARG A 529 -26.78 29.82 3.05
CA ARG A 529 -26.20 29.64 4.40
C ARG A 529 -25.00 28.68 4.41
N TRP A 530 -24.86 27.77 3.42
CA TRP A 530 -23.66 26.95 3.27
C TRP A 530 -22.42 27.76 2.90
N HIS A 531 -22.57 28.93 2.26
CA HIS A 531 -21.47 29.80 1.85
C HIS A 531 -20.75 30.38 3.08
N ASP A 532 -21.51 30.72 4.12
CA ASP A 532 -21.02 31.34 5.36
C ASP A 532 -21.20 30.47 6.62
N ALA A 533 -21.37 29.15 6.47
CA ALA A 533 -21.53 28.24 7.59
C ALA A 533 -20.31 28.19 8.53
N VAL A 534 -20.58 27.97 9.82
CA VAL A 534 -19.59 27.69 10.89
C VAL A 534 -19.97 26.53 11.81
N GLN A 535 -21.25 26.17 11.87
CA GLN A 535 -21.72 25.01 12.63
C GLN A 535 -22.76 24.24 11.82
N PHE A 536 -22.75 22.92 11.98
CA PHE A 536 -23.63 21.99 11.30
C PHE A 536 -24.39 21.16 12.32
N ASP A 537 -25.63 20.82 12.00
CA ASP A 537 -26.37 19.73 12.64
C ASP A 537 -26.15 18.48 11.78
N VAL A 538 -25.88 17.33 12.41
CA VAL A 538 -25.47 16.09 11.75
C VAL A 538 -26.19 14.92 12.40
N GLN A 539 -27.03 14.21 11.65
CA GLN A 539 -27.93 13.18 12.19
C GLN A 539 -28.00 11.95 11.26
N PRO A 540 -28.17 10.73 11.81
CA PRO A 540 -28.36 9.53 11.00
C PRO A 540 -29.74 9.53 10.33
N LEU A 541 -29.74 9.33 9.01
CA LEU A 541 -30.94 9.25 8.16
C LEU A 541 -31.30 7.80 7.81
N VAL A 542 -30.29 6.94 7.63
CA VAL A 542 -30.42 5.48 7.52
C VAL A 542 -29.34 4.83 8.39
N ALA A 543 -29.76 4.24 9.51
CA ALA A 543 -28.90 3.44 10.36
C ALA A 543 -29.54 2.06 10.55
N SER A 544 -28.81 1.00 10.21
CA SER A 544 -29.24 -0.39 10.35
C SER A 544 -28.06 -1.29 10.72
N GLU A 545 -28.35 -2.57 10.99
CA GLU A 545 -27.31 -3.60 11.18
C GLU A 545 -26.66 -4.03 9.84
N HIS A 546 -27.03 -3.38 8.72
CA HIS A 546 -26.46 -3.59 7.40
C HIS A 546 -25.57 -2.41 7.01
N ASN A 547 -24.55 -2.67 6.17
CA ASN A 547 -23.63 -1.63 5.69
C ASN A 547 -24.29 -0.82 4.56
N ASP A 548 -25.03 0.23 4.94
CA ASP A 548 -25.83 1.09 4.08
C ASP A 548 -24.99 2.27 3.53
N ARG A 549 -24.89 2.40 2.19
CA ARG A 549 -23.83 3.24 1.55
C ARG A 549 -24.09 3.63 0.09
N GLN A 550 -23.14 4.34 -0.53
CA GLN A 550 -23.23 4.82 -1.92
C GLN A 550 -24.48 5.69 -2.16
N VAL A 551 -24.76 6.62 -1.25
CA VAL A 551 -25.98 7.43 -1.24
C VAL A 551 -26.12 8.33 -2.48
N SER A 552 -27.32 8.39 -3.04
CA SER A 552 -27.66 9.22 -4.20
C SER A 552 -29.12 9.69 -4.15
N PRO A 553 -29.39 10.98 -3.89
CA PRO A 553 -30.75 11.53 -3.89
C PRO A 553 -31.35 11.58 -5.31
N SER A 554 -32.68 11.52 -5.38
CA SER A 554 -33.43 11.67 -6.62
C SER A 554 -33.39 13.12 -7.13
N PRO A 555 -33.40 13.37 -8.46
CA PRO A 555 -33.35 14.73 -9.03
C PRO A 555 -34.50 15.68 -8.64
N ASP A 556 -35.59 15.18 -8.08
CA ASP A 556 -36.72 15.94 -7.52
C ASP A 556 -36.65 16.10 -5.98
N GLY A 557 -35.63 15.54 -5.32
CA GLY A 557 -35.38 15.68 -3.89
C GLY A 557 -36.29 14.83 -2.97
N ARG A 558 -37.21 14.04 -3.52
CA ARG A 558 -38.24 13.30 -2.75
C ARG A 558 -37.80 11.90 -2.29
N SER A 559 -36.71 11.36 -2.82
CA SER A 559 -36.26 10.00 -2.53
C SER A 559 -34.74 9.87 -2.50
N LEU A 560 -34.26 8.80 -1.87
CA LEU A 560 -32.84 8.52 -1.66
C LEU A 560 -32.52 7.08 -2.07
N ALA A 561 -31.62 6.90 -3.04
CA ALA A 561 -31.12 5.59 -3.43
C ALA A 561 -29.82 5.27 -2.69
N PHE A 562 -29.68 4.05 -2.21
CA PHE A 562 -28.47 3.56 -1.54
C PHE A 562 -28.30 2.04 -1.72
N ARG A 563 -27.08 1.55 -1.49
CA ARG A 563 -26.80 0.12 -1.42
C ARG A 563 -26.90 -0.35 0.02
N ARG A 564 -27.75 -1.35 0.27
CA ARG A 564 -27.83 -2.06 1.55
C ARG A 564 -26.96 -3.31 1.52
N GLY A 565 -26.09 -3.43 2.53
CA GLY A 565 -25.16 -4.56 2.65
C GLY A 565 -24.36 -4.81 1.36
N ARG A 566 -24.20 -6.08 1.00
CA ARG A 566 -23.28 -6.52 -0.06
C ARG A 566 -23.67 -5.97 -1.45
N GLY A 567 -24.95 -5.95 -1.82
CA GLY A 567 -25.38 -5.64 -3.20
C GLY A 567 -26.85 -5.29 -3.43
N ASP A 568 -27.67 -5.06 -2.39
CA ASP A 568 -29.09 -4.71 -2.56
C ASP A 568 -29.25 -3.22 -2.88
N LEU A 569 -30.04 -2.86 -3.90
CA LEU A 569 -30.38 -1.47 -4.21
C LEU A 569 -31.72 -1.10 -3.57
N VAL A 570 -31.68 -0.14 -2.64
CA VAL A 570 -32.83 0.30 -1.84
C VAL A 570 -33.16 1.76 -2.13
N ILE A 571 -34.45 2.08 -2.16
CA ILE A 571 -34.99 3.45 -2.19
C ILE A 571 -35.68 3.76 -0.87
N LYS A 572 -35.34 4.89 -0.27
CA LYS A 572 -36.07 5.50 0.83
C LYS A 572 -36.86 6.71 0.32
N ASP A 573 -38.13 6.78 0.66
CA ASP A 573 -38.95 7.97 0.50
C ASP A 573 -38.65 8.95 1.64
N LEU A 574 -38.40 10.22 1.33
CA LEU A 574 -37.89 11.20 2.31
C LEU A 574 -39.00 11.92 3.10
N GLU A 575 -40.27 11.83 2.68
CA GLU A 575 -41.41 12.43 3.40
C GLU A 575 -42.03 11.43 4.39
N SER A 576 -42.28 10.20 3.94
CA SER A 576 -42.85 9.11 4.75
C SER A 576 -41.82 8.31 5.54
N GLY A 577 -40.57 8.27 5.05
CA GLY A 577 -39.51 7.42 5.59
C GLY A 577 -39.55 5.96 5.10
N ASP A 578 -40.54 5.56 4.29
CA ASP A 578 -40.71 4.18 3.81
C ASP A 578 -39.53 3.72 2.93
N GLU A 579 -39.09 2.47 3.12
CA GLU A 579 -37.98 1.87 2.37
C GLU A 579 -38.47 0.69 1.50
N ARG A 580 -37.95 0.60 0.25
CA ARG A 580 -38.20 -0.52 -0.68
C ARG A 580 -36.92 -0.98 -1.36
N THR A 581 -36.65 -2.28 -1.37
CA THR A 581 -35.61 -2.87 -2.20
C THR A 581 -36.12 -2.97 -3.64
N LEU A 582 -35.44 -2.32 -4.59
CA LEU A 582 -35.74 -2.43 -6.03
C LEU A 582 -35.02 -3.62 -6.67
N VAL A 583 -33.84 -3.96 -6.17
CA VAL A 583 -32.98 -5.00 -6.76
C VAL A 583 -32.25 -5.71 -5.63
N GLU A 584 -32.62 -6.96 -5.34
CA GLU A 584 -31.84 -7.85 -4.49
C GLU A 584 -30.56 -8.28 -5.21
N GLY A 585 -29.42 -8.38 -4.51
CA GLY A 585 -28.13 -8.62 -5.16
C GLY A 585 -26.94 -8.93 -4.23
N TRP A 586 -26.03 -9.76 -4.73
CA TRP A 586 -24.73 -10.04 -4.11
C TRP A 586 -23.60 -9.14 -4.65
N ASP A 587 -23.86 -8.35 -5.70
CA ASP A 587 -22.83 -7.64 -6.47
C ASP A 587 -22.46 -6.27 -5.87
N SER A 588 -21.31 -6.24 -5.20
CA SER A 588 -20.72 -5.05 -4.60
C SER A 588 -20.12 -4.06 -5.61
N PHE A 589 -20.15 -4.37 -6.90
CA PHE A 589 -19.82 -3.47 -8.02
C PHE A 589 -21.04 -2.87 -8.72
N THR A 590 -22.23 -2.99 -8.11
CA THR A 590 -23.44 -2.32 -8.62
C THR A 590 -23.25 -0.79 -8.59
N HIS A 591 -23.36 -0.14 -9.75
CA HIS A 591 -23.28 1.32 -9.90
C HIS A 591 -24.52 1.84 -10.61
N TRP A 592 -25.12 2.94 -10.13
CA TRP A 592 -26.38 3.46 -10.68
C TRP A 592 -26.44 4.98 -10.85
N ARG A 593 -27.40 5.42 -11.65
CA ARG A 593 -27.84 6.81 -11.80
C ARG A 593 -29.35 6.88 -12.00
N TRP A 594 -30.00 7.75 -11.22
CA TRP A 594 -31.37 8.22 -11.46
C TRP A 594 -31.52 8.82 -12.86
N SER A 595 -32.68 8.64 -13.48
CA SER A 595 -33.09 9.44 -14.62
C SER A 595 -33.43 10.87 -14.16
N PRO A 596 -33.16 11.93 -14.95
CA PRO A 596 -33.42 13.32 -14.54
C PRO A 596 -34.88 13.68 -14.22
N ASP A 597 -35.82 12.79 -14.54
CA ASP A 597 -37.25 12.88 -14.20
C ASP A 597 -37.64 12.01 -12.99
N SER A 598 -36.68 11.50 -12.21
CA SER A 598 -36.81 10.62 -11.02
C SER A 598 -37.54 9.28 -11.22
N ARG A 599 -38.23 9.04 -12.34
CA ARG A 599 -39.07 7.86 -12.56
C ARG A 599 -38.31 6.54 -12.75
N TYR A 600 -37.03 6.58 -13.12
CA TYR A 600 -36.24 5.38 -13.42
C TYR A 600 -34.84 5.43 -12.81
N ILE A 601 -34.24 4.26 -12.63
CA ILE A 601 -32.81 4.11 -12.33
C ILE A 601 -32.17 3.23 -13.39
N ALA A 602 -31.06 3.71 -13.97
CA ALA A 602 -30.15 2.90 -14.78
C ALA A 602 -29.00 2.41 -13.90
N PHE A 603 -28.71 1.11 -13.93
CA PHE A 603 -27.65 0.51 -13.12
C PHE A 603 -26.84 -0.55 -13.89
N SER A 604 -25.53 -0.62 -13.65
CA SER A 604 -24.69 -1.73 -14.09
C SER A 604 -24.60 -2.79 -12.99
N ARG A 605 -24.83 -4.07 -13.32
CA ARG A 605 -24.70 -5.20 -12.38
C ARG A 605 -24.13 -6.44 -13.08
N ASN A 606 -23.27 -7.18 -12.39
CA ASN A 606 -22.73 -8.48 -12.79
C ASN A 606 -23.79 -9.60 -12.71
N ASP A 607 -23.71 -10.57 -13.62
CA ASP A 607 -24.30 -11.88 -13.43
C ASP A 607 -23.31 -12.84 -12.75
N LEU A 608 -23.72 -14.08 -12.48
CA LEU A 608 -22.84 -15.10 -11.88
C LEU A 608 -21.64 -15.49 -12.77
N ASN A 609 -21.66 -15.11 -14.05
CA ASN A 609 -20.53 -15.27 -14.98
C ASN A 609 -19.61 -14.04 -15.00
N PHE A 610 -19.85 -13.04 -14.12
CA PHE A 610 -19.12 -11.77 -14.04
C PHE A 610 -19.15 -10.97 -15.35
N SER A 611 -20.29 -11.03 -16.07
CA SER A 611 -20.61 -10.16 -17.21
C SER A 611 -21.49 -8.99 -16.76
N ALA A 612 -20.88 -7.85 -16.45
CA ALA A 612 -21.62 -6.64 -16.09
C ALA A 612 -22.48 -6.14 -17.25
N ASN A 613 -23.77 -5.90 -17.01
CA ASN A 613 -24.72 -5.40 -18.02
C ASN A 613 -25.46 -4.17 -17.47
N ILE A 614 -25.95 -3.27 -18.35
CA ILE A 614 -26.81 -2.16 -17.93
C ILE A 614 -28.28 -2.61 -17.92
N PHE A 615 -28.95 -2.33 -16.81
CA PHE A 615 -30.37 -2.51 -16.59
C PHE A 615 -31.05 -1.14 -16.39
N ILE A 616 -32.34 -1.06 -16.70
CA ILE A 616 -33.20 0.06 -16.31
C ILE A 616 -34.42 -0.50 -15.56
N VAL A 617 -34.76 0.11 -14.41
CA VAL A 617 -35.91 -0.26 -13.56
C VAL A 617 -36.72 1.00 -13.20
N PRO A 618 -38.06 0.94 -13.09
CA PRO A 618 -38.84 2.01 -12.49
C PRO A 618 -38.46 2.24 -11.02
N ALA A 619 -38.31 3.50 -10.62
CA ALA A 619 -37.88 3.85 -9.26
C ALA A 619 -38.95 3.56 -8.18
N ASP A 620 -40.21 3.39 -8.59
CA ASP A 620 -41.31 2.99 -7.70
C ASP A 620 -41.37 1.47 -7.46
N GLY A 621 -40.64 0.66 -8.24
CA GLY A 621 -40.68 -0.81 -8.19
C GLY A 621 -41.89 -1.43 -8.89
N SER A 622 -42.54 -0.71 -9.81
CA SER A 622 -43.74 -1.19 -10.52
C SER A 622 -43.48 -2.29 -11.56
N GLU A 623 -42.28 -2.39 -12.12
CA GLU A 623 -41.88 -3.41 -13.09
C GLU A 623 -40.45 -3.94 -12.83
N GLU A 624 -40.16 -5.14 -13.35
CA GLU A 624 -38.85 -5.81 -13.23
C GLU A 624 -37.72 -5.09 -14.01
N PRO A 625 -36.45 -5.14 -13.56
CA PRO A 625 -35.32 -4.53 -14.26
C PRO A 625 -35.08 -5.09 -15.67
N VAL A 626 -35.14 -4.23 -16.69
CA VAL A 626 -34.90 -4.61 -18.09
C VAL A 626 -33.43 -4.47 -18.43
N ASN A 627 -32.75 -5.58 -18.77
CA ASN A 627 -31.40 -5.53 -19.35
C ASN A 627 -31.46 -4.91 -20.76
N ILE A 628 -30.82 -3.76 -20.92
CA ILE A 628 -30.81 -2.95 -22.15
C ILE A 628 -29.54 -3.11 -23.00
N THR A 629 -28.52 -3.85 -22.57
CA THR A 629 -27.25 -3.99 -23.32
C THR A 629 -26.87 -5.41 -23.74
N ARG A 630 -27.35 -6.43 -23.02
CA ARG A 630 -27.35 -7.88 -23.33
C ARG A 630 -26.05 -8.39 -23.95
N HIS A 631 -24.95 -8.27 -23.23
CA HIS A 631 -23.61 -8.59 -23.72
C HIS A 631 -22.81 -9.52 -22.77
N PRO A 632 -22.04 -10.50 -23.27
CA PRO A 632 -21.18 -11.39 -22.48
C PRO A 632 -19.79 -10.78 -22.17
N ARG A 633 -19.76 -9.45 -22.03
CA ARG A 633 -18.62 -8.63 -21.57
C ARG A 633 -19.19 -7.36 -20.94
N ASN A 634 -18.37 -6.63 -20.22
CA ASN A 634 -18.80 -5.63 -19.25
C ASN A 634 -19.25 -4.31 -19.88
N ASP A 635 -20.46 -3.89 -19.51
CA ASP A 635 -21.00 -2.54 -19.69
C ASP A 635 -21.14 -1.87 -18.31
N LEU A 636 -20.51 -0.71 -18.10
CA LEU A 636 -20.37 -0.06 -16.79
C LEU A 636 -20.65 1.45 -16.84
N SER A 637 -20.92 2.04 -15.68
CA SER A 637 -21.02 3.49 -15.45
C SER A 637 -22.04 4.21 -16.34
N PRO A 638 -23.35 3.88 -16.21
CA PRO A 638 -24.42 4.51 -16.98
C PRO A 638 -24.59 6.01 -16.67
N ARG A 639 -24.90 6.83 -17.68
CA ARG A 639 -25.21 8.27 -17.56
C ARG A 639 -26.38 8.66 -18.47
N TRP A 640 -27.32 9.44 -17.96
CA TRP A 640 -28.51 9.90 -18.69
C TRP A 640 -28.29 11.27 -19.36
N SER A 641 -29.01 11.53 -20.45
CA SER A 641 -29.28 12.90 -20.92
C SER A 641 -30.38 13.56 -20.09
N ALA A 642 -30.36 14.90 -20.05
CA ALA A 642 -31.27 15.79 -19.31
C ALA A 642 -32.77 15.49 -19.48
N ASP A 643 -33.14 14.91 -20.60
CA ASP A 643 -34.51 14.62 -21.05
C ASP A 643 -34.92 13.14 -20.88
N SER A 644 -34.06 12.32 -20.26
CA SER A 644 -34.20 10.87 -20.11
C SER A 644 -34.26 10.06 -21.42
N ARG A 645 -33.92 10.65 -22.58
CA ARG A 645 -34.06 10.00 -23.90
C ARG A 645 -32.83 9.24 -24.39
N LYS A 646 -31.66 9.44 -23.79
CA LYS A 646 -30.38 8.81 -24.17
C LYS A 646 -29.61 8.37 -22.93
N LEU A 647 -28.90 7.26 -23.06
CA LEU A 647 -27.94 6.77 -22.06
C LEU A 647 -26.54 6.62 -22.69
N SER A 648 -25.46 6.96 -21.97
CA SER A 648 -24.08 6.57 -22.29
C SER A 648 -23.49 5.64 -21.22
N PHE A 649 -22.51 4.82 -21.58
CA PHE A 649 -21.78 3.90 -20.69
C PHE A 649 -20.40 3.56 -21.28
N ILE A 650 -19.50 2.98 -20.49
CA ILE A 650 -18.27 2.36 -21.03
C ILE A 650 -18.50 0.87 -21.29
N SER A 651 -17.85 0.31 -22.31
CA SER A 651 -17.93 -1.13 -22.59
C SER A 651 -16.67 -1.67 -23.27
N ASN A 652 -16.25 -2.89 -22.88
CA ASN A 652 -15.19 -3.65 -23.56
C ASN A 652 -15.75 -4.68 -24.57
N ARG A 653 -16.93 -4.42 -25.14
CA ARG A 653 -17.59 -5.28 -26.14
C ARG A 653 -16.86 -5.42 -27.49
N SER A 654 -15.94 -4.52 -27.83
CA SER A 654 -15.22 -4.51 -29.13
C SER A 654 -13.73 -4.86 -29.05
N GLY A 655 -13.23 -5.25 -27.88
CA GLY A 655 -11.81 -5.47 -27.60
C GLY A 655 -11.54 -5.39 -26.10
N ASP A 656 -10.30 -5.61 -25.66
CA ASP A 656 -10.03 -5.71 -24.22
C ASP A 656 -9.98 -4.32 -23.53
N SER A 657 -9.73 -3.26 -24.29
CA SER A 657 -9.94 -1.87 -23.87
C SER A 657 -11.44 -1.51 -23.83
N TYR A 658 -11.83 -0.72 -22.82
CA TYR A 658 -13.16 -0.12 -22.76
C TYR A 658 -13.22 1.12 -23.67
N ASP A 659 -14.34 1.29 -24.38
CA ASP A 659 -14.68 2.50 -25.14
C ASP A 659 -16.00 3.10 -24.62
N LEU A 660 -16.29 4.35 -24.98
CA LEU A 660 -17.60 4.96 -24.77
C LEU A 660 -18.63 4.43 -25.78
N TYR A 661 -19.83 4.11 -25.29
CA TYR A 661 -21.01 3.74 -26.07
C TYR A 661 -22.23 4.56 -25.63
N SER A 662 -23.25 4.62 -26.50
CA SER A 662 -24.55 5.17 -26.12
C SER A 662 -25.71 4.45 -26.79
N VAL A 663 -26.91 4.65 -26.25
CA VAL A 663 -28.18 4.16 -26.81
C VAL A 663 -29.25 5.23 -26.66
N TYR A 664 -30.05 5.43 -27.71
CA TYR A 664 -31.25 6.27 -27.65
C TYR A 664 -32.42 5.41 -27.17
N LEU A 665 -33.01 5.78 -26.04
CA LEU A 665 -34.18 5.11 -25.50
C LEU A 665 -35.45 5.56 -26.24
N ASP A 666 -35.50 6.83 -26.66
CA ASP A 666 -36.48 7.35 -27.63
C ASP A 666 -36.09 6.96 -29.07
N ARG A 667 -36.99 6.25 -29.75
CA ARG A 667 -36.81 5.78 -31.13
C ARG A 667 -36.91 6.90 -32.19
N THR A 668 -37.49 8.05 -31.87
CA THR A 668 -37.62 9.16 -32.82
C THR A 668 -36.25 9.78 -33.14
N ILE A 669 -35.42 9.98 -32.11
CA ILE A 669 -34.07 10.58 -32.22
C ILE A 669 -33.12 9.70 -33.03
N GLU A 670 -33.26 8.37 -32.91
CA GLU A 670 -32.55 7.39 -33.72
C GLU A 670 -32.74 7.65 -35.23
N THR A 671 -33.97 7.98 -35.64
CA THR A 671 -34.32 8.23 -37.05
C THR A 671 -33.89 9.60 -37.60
N TYR A 672 -33.42 10.52 -36.75
CA TYR A 672 -32.99 11.86 -37.16
C TYR A 672 -31.77 11.82 -38.09
N THR A 673 -31.83 12.57 -39.19
CA THR A 673 -30.64 12.85 -40.00
C THR A 673 -29.58 13.61 -39.18
N PRO A 674 -28.29 13.61 -39.58
CA PRO A 674 -27.25 14.32 -38.84
C PRO A 674 -27.55 15.81 -38.57
N ARG A 675 -28.33 16.48 -39.44
CA ARG A 675 -28.75 17.88 -39.24
C ARG A 675 -29.84 18.01 -38.17
N GLU A 676 -30.79 17.09 -38.13
CA GLU A 676 -31.86 17.05 -37.12
C GLU A 676 -31.25 16.66 -35.77
N ARG A 677 -30.40 15.62 -35.74
CA ARG A 677 -29.64 15.18 -34.56
C ARG A 677 -28.76 16.31 -33.99
N SER A 678 -28.01 17.03 -34.83
CA SER A 678 -27.26 18.25 -34.46
C SER A 678 -28.16 19.41 -33.97
N THR A 679 -29.44 19.44 -34.36
CA THR A 679 -30.37 20.48 -33.90
C THR A 679 -31.02 20.11 -32.58
N TYR A 680 -31.39 18.85 -32.39
CA TYR A 680 -31.77 18.28 -31.10
C TYR A 680 -30.70 18.57 -30.03
N TYR A 681 -29.43 18.20 -30.27
CA TYR A 681 -28.34 18.47 -29.31
C TYR A 681 -28.09 19.96 -29.05
N ARG A 682 -28.39 20.85 -30.01
CA ARG A 682 -28.28 22.31 -29.80
C ARG A 682 -29.41 22.84 -28.91
N ASN A 683 -30.63 22.34 -29.09
CA ASN A 683 -31.76 22.70 -28.26
C ASN A 683 -31.58 22.16 -26.84
N ALA A 684 -31.26 20.86 -26.71
CA ALA A 684 -30.99 20.22 -25.43
C ALA A 684 -29.82 20.86 -24.66
N ARG A 685 -28.76 21.34 -25.36
CA ARG A 685 -27.73 22.19 -24.75
C ARG A 685 -28.30 23.52 -24.25
N SER A 686 -29.09 24.23 -25.06
CA SER A 686 -29.71 25.50 -24.66
C SER A 686 -30.73 25.37 -23.52
N GLU A 687 -31.35 24.19 -23.37
CA GLU A 687 -32.24 23.85 -22.25
C GLU A 687 -31.44 23.46 -21.00
N ALA A 688 -30.29 22.79 -21.16
CA ALA A 688 -29.34 22.51 -20.08
C ALA A 688 -28.64 23.77 -19.54
N ASP A 689 -28.24 24.69 -20.43
CA ASP A 689 -27.63 25.99 -20.09
C ASP A 689 -28.60 26.89 -19.29
N ALA A 690 -29.90 26.59 -19.31
CA ALA A 690 -30.96 27.31 -18.59
C ALA A 690 -31.39 26.62 -17.27
N ARG A 691 -30.74 25.54 -16.85
CA ARG A 691 -31.07 24.82 -15.61
C ARG A 691 -30.60 25.57 -14.36
N THR A 692 -31.49 25.66 -13.38
CA THR A 692 -31.22 26.09 -12.00
C THR A 692 -31.21 24.87 -11.06
N PRO A 693 -30.78 25.03 -9.79
CA PRO A 693 -31.17 24.14 -8.69
C PRO A 693 -32.70 23.98 -8.58
N LEU A 694 -33.15 22.99 -7.79
CA LEU A 694 -34.57 22.88 -7.43
C LEU A 694 -35.05 24.12 -6.65
N PRO A 695 -36.35 24.46 -6.76
CA PRO A 695 -36.95 25.40 -5.83
C PRO A 695 -36.95 24.82 -4.41
N VAL A 696 -36.59 25.68 -3.47
CA VAL A 696 -36.48 25.41 -2.03
C VAL A 696 -37.82 25.08 -1.37
N MET A 697 -38.90 25.75 -1.80
CA MET A 697 -40.25 25.51 -1.29
C MET A 697 -41.17 25.09 -2.43
N TRP A 698 -42.02 24.12 -2.14
CA TRP A 698 -43.11 23.66 -2.99
C TRP A 698 -44.42 24.28 -2.48
N GLU A 699 -45.31 24.75 -3.36
CA GLU A 699 -46.69 25.01 -2.92
C GLU A 699 -47.41 23.67 -2.64
N GLU A 700 -48.22 23.57 -1.57
CA GLU A 700 -48.98 22.35 -1.22
C GLU A 700 -49.93 21.96 -2.37
N GLY A 701 -49.51 21.02 -3.21
CA GLY A 701 -50.27 20.53 -4.35
C GLY A 701 -49.67 20.84 -5.73
N GLU A 702 -48.48 21.44 -5.83
CA GLU A 702 -47.71 21.42 -7.07
C GLU A 702 -47.15 20.02 -7.37
N GLU A 703 -47.92 19.27 -8.18
CA GLU A 703 -47.33 18.20 -9.00
C GLU A 703 -46.27 18.82 -9.92
N THR A 704 -45.08 18.21 -9.99
CA THR A 704 -44.12 18.54 -11.04
C THR A 704 -44.77 18.29 -12.40
N ASP A 705 -44.76 19.28 -13.30
CA ASP A 705 -45.36 19.14 -14.63
C ASP A 705 -44.56 18.13 -15.48
N ALA A 706 -44.89 16.86 -15.32
CA ALA A 706 -44.29 15.71 -16.00
C ALA A 706 -44.78 15.60 -17.47
N GLY A 707 -44.73 16.71 -18.19
CA GLY A 707 -45.31 16.90 -19.51
C GLY A 707 -44.83 15.88 -20.55
N ASP A 708 -45.77 15.16 -21.16
CA ASP A 708 -45.60 14.14 -22.23
C ASP A 708 -44.29 13.33 -22.12
N ALA A 709 -44.02 12.81 -20.93
CA ALA A 709 -42.77 12.15 -20.60
C ALA A 709 -42.55 10.90 -21.49
N PRO A 710 -41.37 10.78 -22.15
CA PRO A 710 -41.20 9.89 -23.29
C PRO A 710 -41.33 8.40 -22.92
N THR A 711 -42.03 7.64 -23.77
CA THR A 711 -42.12 6.17 -23.66
C THR A 711 -40.80 5.53 -24.09
N LEU A 712 -40.08 4.93 -23.14
CA LEU A 712 -38.76 4.34 -23.37
C LEU A 712 -38.87 2.97 -24.07
N GLU A 713 -38.20 2.76 -25.21
CA GLU A 713 -38.15 1.44 -25.88
C GLU A 713 -36.96 0.60 -25.36
N LEU A 714 -37.14 0.00 -24.17
CA LEU A 714 -36.10 -0.74 -23.44
C LEU A 714 -35.77 -2.11 -24.06
N GLU A 715 -36.78 -2.95 -24.35
CA GLU A 715 -36.60 -4.37 -24.73
C GLU A 715 -35.66 -4.60 -25.93
N ASN A 716 -35.64 -3.68 -26.90
CA ASN A 716 -34.78 -3.75 -28.09
C ASN A 716 -33.58 -2.79 -28.04
N ALA A 717 -33.34 -2.08 -26.94
CA ALA A 717 -32.26 -1.11 -26.79
C ALA A 717 -30.87 -1.71 -27.10
N TRP A 718 -30.63 -2.98 -26.75
CA TRP A 718 -29.36 -3.68 -26.98
C TRP A 718 -28.97 -3.78 -28.47
N ARG A 719 -29.95 -3.71 -29.39
CA ARG A 719 -29.72 -3.68 -30.84
C ARG A 719 -29.31 -2.30 -31.38
N ARG A 720 -29.38 -1.27 -30.53
CA ARG A 720 -29.26 0.16 -30.85
C ARG A 720 -28.10 0.83 -30.12
N VAL A 721 -27.18 0.03 -29.56
CA VAL A 721 -25.96 0.49 -28.89
C VAL A 721 -24.95 0.95 -29.95
N GLU A 722 -24.71 2.26 -30.05
CA GLU A 722 -23.74 2.89 -30.94
C GLU A 722 -22.39 3.07 -30.21
N ARG A 723 -21.27 2.68 -30.85
CA ARG A 723 -19.89 2.94 -30.38
C ARG A 723 -19.51 4.38 -30.68
N ILE A 724 -19.02 5.11 -29.68
CA ILE A 724 -18.64 6.53 -29.78
C ILE A 724 -17.13 6.64 -30.03
N THR A 725 -16.32 6.09 -29.13
CA THR A 725 -14.85 6.08 -29.28
C THR A 725 -14.40 4.77 -29.92
N ALA A 726 -13.30 4.83 -30.68
CA ALA A 726 -12.64 3.66 -31.24
C ALA A 726 -11.13 3.78 -30.99
N SER A 727 -10.74 3.75 -29.72
CA SER A 727 -9.35 3.92 -29.29
C SER A 727 -8.70 2.58 -28.91
N PRO A 728 -7.38 2.40 -29.09
CA PRO A 728 -6.64 1.35 -28.39
C PRO A 728 -6.50 1.65 -26.90
N THR A 729 -6.54 2.92 -26.47
CA THR A 729 -6.46 3.30 -25.05
C THR A 729 -7.76 2.95 -24.32
N HIS A 730 -7.66 2.55 -23.05
CA HIS A 730 -8.82 2.30 -22.19
C HIS A 730 -9.49 3.62 -21.83
N GLN A 731 -10.78 3.76 -22.16
CA GLN A 731 -11.59 4.91 -21.76
C GLN A 731 -12.25 4.65 -20.41
N SER A 732 -12.11 5.58 -19.46
CA SER A 732 -12.75 5.52 -18.14
C SER A 732 -13.37 6.85 -17.75
N ALA A 733 -14.08 6.87 -16.61
CA ALA A 733 -14.77 8.06 -16.09
C ALA A 733 -15.80 8.69 -17.07
N ASN A 734 -16.72 7.86 -17.60
CA ASN A 734 -17.84 8.34 -18.43
C ASN A 734 -18.70 9.36 -17.66
N GLU A 735 -18.61 10.61 -18.10
CA GLU A 735 -19.57 11.69 -17.85
C GLU A 735 -20.13 12.17 -19.19
N MET A 736 -21.40 12.60 -19.18
CA MET A 736 -22.07 13.18 -20.35
C MET A 736 -22.70 14.51 -19.92
N THR A 737 -22.56 15.56 -20.72
CA THR A 737 -23.21 16.85 -20.43
C THR A 737 -24.73 16.68 -20.43
N PRO A 738 -25.50 17.49 -19.67
CA PRO A 738 -26.94 17.29 -19.57
C PRO A 738 -27.63 17.35 -20.95
N GLY A 739 -27.21 18.24 -21.85
CA GLY A 739 -27.71 18.28 -23.23
C GLY A 739 -27.45 17.03 -24.08
N GLY A 740 -26.76 16.00 -23.55
CA GLY A 740 -26.38 14.76 -24.22
C GLY A 740 -25.31 14.94 -25.29
N ASP A 741 -24.79 16.16 -25.43
CA ASP A 741 -24.10 16.71 -26.59
C ASP A 741 -22.57 16.57 -26.55
N ARG A 742 -22.00 16.33 -25.36
CA ARG A 742 -20.56 16.13 -25.12
C ARG A 742 -20.33 15.04 -24.09
N TYR A 743 -19.17 14.40 -24.18
CA TYR A 743 -18.66 13.45 -23.19
C TYR A 743 -17.38 13.97 -22.55
N VAL A 744 -17.17 13.64 -21.29
CA VAL A 744 -15.91 13.84 -20.55
C VAL A 744 -15.43 12.47 -20.08
N PHE A 745 -14.13 12.20 -20.25
CA PHE A 745 -13.53 10.88 -20.01
C PHE A 745 -12.00 10.94 -19.90
N ASN A 746 -11.40 9.97 -19.20
CA ASN A 746 -9.95 9.73 -19.26
C ASN A 746 -9.63 8.78 -20.43
N ALA A 747 -8.57 9.06 -21.17
CA ALA A 747 -8.10 8.24 -22.29
C ALA A 747 -6.75 7.56 -21.97
N GLY A 748 -6.77 6.57 -21.09
CA GLY A 748 -5.56 5.93 -20.56
C GLY A 748 -4.60 6.96 -19.94
N SER A 749 -3.34 6.95 -20.39
CA SER A 749 -2.30 7.92 -19.99
C SER A 749 -2.30 9.23 -20.79
N GLU A 750 -3.12 9.37 -21.85
CA GLU A 750 -3.14 10.58 -22.67
C GLU A 750 -3.65 11.80 -21.88
N GLY A 751 -4.61 11.60 -20.97
CA GLY A 751 -5.17 12.64 -20.11
C GLY A 751 -6.69 12.57 -19.94
N LEU A 752 -7.24 13.57 -19.26
CA LEU A 752 -8.66 13.89 -19.21
C LEU A 752 -9.06 14.71 -20.46
N PHE A 753 -10.13 14.31 -21.14
CA PHE A 753 -10.64 14.93 -22.38
C PHE A 753 -12.11 15.30 -22.27
N VAL A 754 -12.51 16.28 -23.10
CA VAL A 754 -13.90 16.52 -23.51
C VAL A 754 -14.02 16.31 -25.03
N MET A 755 -15.17 15.85 -25.52
CA MET A 755 -15.42 15.56 -26.94
C MET A 755 -16.90 15.75 -27.27
N ASP A 756 -17.24 16.22 -28.47
CA ASP A 756 -18.64 16.31 -28.91
C ASP A 756 -19.23 14.91 -29.22
N TRP A 757 -20.56 14.82 -29.22
CA TRP A 757 -21.33 13.57 -29.36
C TRP A 757 -21.04 12.74 -30.62
N ASP A 758 -20.50 13.37 -31.66
CA ASP A 758 -20.15 12.77 -32.96
C ASP A 758 -18.66 12.38 -33.08
N GLY A 759 -17.90 12.49 -31.98
CA GLY A 759 -16.46 12.23 -31.94
C GLY A 759 -15.58 13.41 -32.35
N SER A 760 -16.18 14.55 -32.73
CA SER A 760 -15.43 15.76 -33.08
C SER A 760 -15.00 16.58 -31.86
N ASN A 761 -14.19 17.63 -32.11
CA ASN A 761 -13.74 18.61 -31.11
C ASN A 761 -13.08 18.03 -29.83
N ARG A 762 -12.51 16.80 -29.92
CA ARG A 762 -11.75 16.15 -28.84
C ARG A 762 -10.63 17.06 -28.32
N THR A 763 -10.82 17.60 -27.11
CA THR A 763 -9.98 18.61 -26.48
C THR A 763 -9.47 18.10 -25.14
N ARG A 764 -8.16 18.20 -24.90
CA ARG A 764 -7.53 17.77 -23.65
C ARG A 764 -7.72 18.85 -22.58
N LEU A 765 -8.27 18.46 -21.43
CA LEU A 765 -8.41 19.34 -20.26
C LEU A 765 -7.17 19.25 -19.36
N GLY A 766 -6.64 18.05 -19.12
CA GLY A 766 -5.55 17.87 -18.16
C GLY A 766 -4.88 16.48 -18.20
N PRO A 767 -4.05 16.15 -17.19
CA PRO A 767 -3.69 14.75 -16.92
C PRO A 767 -4.94 13.92 -16.60
N SER A 768 -4.81 12.60 -16.60
CA SER A 768 -5.91 11.69 -16.24
C SER A 768 -6.20 11.82 -14.74
N ALA A 769 -7.48 11.85 -14.35
CA ALA A 769 -7.90 12.25 -13.02
C ALA A 769 -9.10 11.45 -12.50
N ASN A 770 -9.30 11.42 -11.18
CA ASN A 770 -10.49 10.86 -10.56
C ASN A 770 -11.67 11.85 -10.70
N VAL A 771 -12.37 11.79 -11.83
CA VAL A 771 -13.55 12.62 -12.13
C VAL A 771 -14.69 12.28 -11.16
N GLN A 772 -15.25 13.30 -10.54
CA GLN A 772 -16.32 13.17 -9.54
C GLN A 772 -17.69 13.28 -10.20
N HIS A 773 -17.95 14.43 -10.85
CA HIS A 773 -19.23 14.81 -11.46
C HIS A 773 -19.05 16.04 -12.39
N LEU A 774 -20.10 16.40 -13.12
CA LEU A 774 -20.23 17.68 -13.80
C LEU A 774 -21.10 18.66 -12.98
N SER A 775 -20.96 19.97 -13.20
CA SER A 775 -21.89 20.97 -12.66
C SER A 775 -23.33 20.77 -13.15
N THR A 776 -24.31 21.32 -12.45
CA THR A 776 -25.76 21.26 -12.78
C THR A 776 -26.08 21.62 -14.24
N THR A 777 -25.36 22.58 -14.81
CA THR A 777 -25.45 23.04 -16.20
C THR A 777 -24.57 22.23 -17.16
N GLY A 778 -23.56 21.52 -16.66
CA GLY A 778 -22.55 20.84 -17.47
C GLY A 778 -21.47 21.75 -18.06
N ASP A 779 -21.27 22.96 -17.52
CA ASP A 779 -20.19 23.88 -17.94
C ASP A 779 -18.81 23.48 -17.39
N ARG A 780 -18.77 22.75 -16.27
CA ARG A 780 -17.57 22.37 -15.50
C ARG A 780 -17.53 20.88 -15.22
N VAL A 781 -16.31 20.36 -15.07
CA VAL A 781 -16.03 19.05 -14.45
C VAL A 781 -15.27 19.25 -13.15
N VAL A 782 -15.71 18.53 -12.11
CA VAL A 782 -14.99 18.41 -10.82
C VAL A 782 -14.20 17.11 -10.84
N TYR A 783 -12.92 17.20 -10.49
CA TYR A 783 -12.00 16.06 -10.51
C TYR A 783 -10.97 16.14 -9.38
N ILE A 784 -10.36 15.01 -9.05
CA ILE A 784 -9.24 14.93 -8.11
C ILE A 784 -7.98 14.45 -8.85
N SER A 785 -6.87 15.16 -8.64
CA SER A 785 -5.53 14.85 -9.14
C SER A 785 -4.55 15.09 -8.00
N ASP A 786 -3.64 14.16 -7.75
CA ASP A 786 -2.57 14.32 -6.73
C ASP A 786 -3.14 14.63 -5.32
N GLY A 787 -4.28 14.01 -4.99
CA GLY A 787 -5.01 14.21 -3.74
C GLY A 787 -5.62 15.61 -3.57
N ARG A 788 -5.80 16.36 -4.66
CA ARG A 788 -6.32 17.73 -4.68
C ARG A 788 -7.47 17.89 -5.66
N VAL A 789 -8.49 18.65 -5.27
CA VAL A 789 -9.60 19.02 -6.15
C VAL A 789 -9.12 19.99 -7.24
N GLY A 790 -9.65 19.81 -8.44
CA GLY A 790 -9.66 20.82 -9.50
C GLY A 790 -11.05 20.93 -10.11
N VAL A 791 -11.39 22.14 -10.54
CA VAL A 791 -12.61 22.44 -11.31
C VAL A 791 -12.17 23.03 -12.65
N ALA A 792 -12.48 22.33 -13.74
CA ALA A 792 -12.15 22.74 -15.09
C ALA A 792 -13.41 23.07 -15.89
N ARG A 793 -13.39 24.18 -16.63
CA ARG A 793 -14.45 24.50 -17.59
C ARG A 793 -14.28 23.65 -18.85
N LEU A 794 -15.38 23.11 -19.39
CA LEU A 794 -15.36 22.29 -20.62
C LEU A 794 -15.04 23.10 -21.88
N SER A 795 -14.97 24.44 -21.77
CA SER A 795 -14.42 25.35 -22.79
C SER A 795 -12.88 25.39 -22.82
N GLY A 796 -12.21 24.77 -21.85
CA GLY A 796 -10.83 25.07 -21.50
C GLY A 796 -10.69 26.43 -20.77
N GLY A 797 -9.47 26.72 -20.34
CA GLY A 797 -9.10 27.90 -19.56
C GLY A 797 -8.23 27.55 -18.35
N THR A 798 -8.05 28.48 -17.42
CA THR A 798 -7.41 28.21 -16.12
C THR A 798 -8.32 27.31 -15.28
N HIS A 799 -7.75 26.27 -14.64
CA HIS A 799 -8.49 25.40 -13.72
C HIS A 799 -8.48 26.03 -12.32
N GLN A 800 -9.65 26.13 -11.69
CA GLN A 800 -9.76 26.54 -10.30
C GLN A 800 -9.35 25.37 -9.39
N ARG A 801 -8.64 25.65 -8.30
CA ARG A 801 -8.19 24.66 -7.31
C ARG A 801 -8.43 25.23 -5.91
N PRO A 802 -9.60 25.02 -5.30
CA PRO A 802 -9.83 25.47 -3.94
C PRO A 802 -8.90 24.72 -2.97
N ASP A 803 -8.23 25.45 -2.08
CA ASP A 803 -7.31 24.86 -1.10
C ASP A 803 -8.05 24.45 0.19
N ILE A 804 -7.49 23.49 0.91
CA ILE A 804 -8.02 22.99 2.17
C ILE A 804 -6.98 23.29 3.26
N SER A 805 -7.23 24.30 4.09
CA SER A 805 -6.20 24.87 4.97
C SER A 805 -6.09 24.20 6.35
N ASP A 806 -6.96 23.24 6.66
CA ASP A 806 -7.06 22.61 7.98
C ASP A 806 -5.89 21.67 8.33
N ARG A 807 -5.71 21.42 9.64
CA ARG A 807 -4.80 20.42 10.19
C ARG A 807 -5.51 19.55 11.20
N ILE A 808 -5.50 18.24 10.95
CA ILE A 808 -6.05 17.27 11.87
C ILE A 808 -5.00 16.87 12.92
N ARG A 809 -5.44 16.78 14.17
CA ARG A 809 -4.79 15.95 15.19
C ARG A 809 -5.38 14.55 15.06
N ILE A 810 -4.50 13.57 14.86
CA ILE A 810 -4.83 12.15 14.77
C ILE A 810 -4.44 11.53 16.11
N ASP A 811 -5.39 10.96 16.84
CA ASP A 811 -5.09 9.98 17.89
C ASP A 811 -4.76 8.62 17.23
N LEU A 812 -3.55 8.09 17.49
CA LEU A 812 -3.05 6.88 16.83
C LEU A 812 -3.72 5.60 17.35
N GLN A 813 -4.27 5.62 18.57
CA GLN A 813 -5.07 4.53 19.13
C GLN A 813 -6.45 4.48 18.46
N ALA A 814 -7.14 5.61 18.42
CA ALA A 814 -8.47 5.72 17.83
C ALA A 814 -8.44 5.43 16.32
N GLN A 815 -7.39 5.87 15.62
CA GLN A 815 -7.20 5.51 14.21
C GLN A 815 -6.92 4.03 14.00
N SER A 816 -6.02 3.42 14.77
CA SER A 816 -5.73 1.97 14.66
C SER A 816 -6.98 1.13 14.91
N LEU A 817 -7.82 1.53 15.86
CA LEU A 817 -9.09 0.89 16.17
C LEU A 817 -10.10 1.00 15.02
N GLN A 818 -10.37 2.21 14.48
CA GLN A 818 -11.30 2.37 13.34
C GLN A 818 -10.84 1.57 12.13
N LYS A 819 -9.56 1.66 11.77
CA LYS A 819 -8.98 0.92 10.63
C LYS A 819 -9.17 -0.59 10.75
N PHE A 820 -9.05 -1.12 11.98
CA PHE A 820 -9.23 -2.53 12.27
C PHE A 820 -10.69 -2.96 12.19
N HIS A 821 -11.62 -2.19 12.76
CA HIS A 821 -13.06 -2.46 12.60
C HIS A 821 -13.49 -2.39 11.13
N GLU A 822 -13.01 -1.41 10.36
CA GLU A 822 -13.29 -1.33 8.92
C GLU A 822 -12.74 -2.55 8.17
N ALA A 823 -11.51 -2.99 8.46
CA ALA A 823 -10.92 -4.19 7.88
C ALA A 823 -11.73 -5.46 8.24
N ALA A 824 -12.06 -5.63 9.52
CA ALA A 824 -12.82 -6.76 10.03
C ALA A 824 -14.24 -6.84 9.45
N ARG A 825 -14.95 -5.71 9.41
CA ARG A 825 -16.28 -5.54 8.78
C ARG A 825 -16.23 -5.87 7.30
N MET A 826 -15.21 -5.39 6.59
CA MET A 826 -15.07 -5.64 5.17
C MET A 826 -14.75 -7.10 4.83
N ILE A 827 -14.06 -7.83 5.70
CA ILE A 827 -13.87 -9.28 5.54
C ILE A 827 -15.16 -10.03 5.86
N GLY A 828 -15.79 -9.80 7.02
CA GLY A 828 -17.03 -10.47 7.41
C GLY A 828 -18.17 -10.28 6.38
N GLU A 829 -18.22 -9.13 5.72
CA GLU A 829 -19.19 -8.89 4.64
C GLU A 829 -18.81 -9.53 3.29
N SER A 830 -17.53 -9.70 2.97
CA SER A 830 -17.09 -10.07 1.61
C SER A 830 -16.38 -11.40 1.46
N PHE A 831 -16.11 -12.13 2.54
CA PHE A 831 -15.46 -13.44 2.49
C PHE A 831 -16.25 -14.44 1.64
N TYR A 832 -15.54 -15.31 0.92
CA TYR A 832 -16.14 -16.21 -0.08
C TYR A 832 -17.05 -17.32 0.50
N ARG A 833 -16.99 -17.54 1.81
CA ARG A 833 -17.88 -18.44 2.56
C ARG A 833 -18.62 -17.68 3.65
N GLU A 834 -19.94 -17.78 3.64
CA GLU A 834 -20.81 -17.12 4.65
C GLU A 834 -20.67 -17.74 6.06
N ASP A 835 -20.09 -18.94 6.16
CA ASP A 835 -19.84 -19.62 7.43
C ASP A 835 -18.53 -19.21 8.13
N MET A 836 -17.71 -18.34 7.51
CA MET A 836 -16.40 -17.94 8.03
C MET A 836 -15.49 -19.14 8.41
N LYS A 837 -15.62 -20.26 7.69
CA LYS A 837 -15.02 -21.58 7.99
C LYS A 837 -15.38 -22.18 9.36
N GLY A 838 -16.41 -21.66 10.03
CA GLY A 838 -16.89 -22.12 11.34
C GLY A 838 -16.53 -21.20 12.51
N LEU A 839 -15.82 -20.09 12.27
CA LEU A 839 -15.46 -19.11 13.28
C LEU A 839 -16.66 -18.22 13.67
N ASP A 840 -16.79 -17.92 14.96
CA ASP A 840 -17.54 -16.74 15.40
C ASP A 840 -16.69 -15.49 15.12
N TRP A 841 -16.85 -14.93 13.91
CA TRP A 841 -16.07 -13.78 13.47
C TRP A 841 -16.27 -12.55 14.37
N SER A 842 -17.42 -12.40 15.03
CA SER A 842 -17.64 -11.29 15.96
C SER A 842 -16.83 -11.47 17.24
N GLN A 843 -16.81 -12.66 17.83
CA GLN A 843 -15.98 -12.95 19.00
C GLN A 843 -14.48 -12.83 18.69
N VAL A 844 -14.01 -13.38 17.57
CA VAL A 844 -12.60 -13.29 17.15
C VAL A 844 -12.17 -11.84 16.93
N VAL A 845 -13.06 -10.98 16.40
CA VAL A 845 -12.77 -9.55 16.24
C VAL A 845 -12.74 -8.81 17.58
N GLU A 846 -13.65 -9.11 18.52
CA GLU A 846 -13.63 -8.54 19.88
C GLU A 846 -12.34 -8.92 20.64
N ASP A 847 -11.90 -10.18 20.52
CA ASP A 847 -10.64 -10.65 21.08
C ASP A 847 -9.45 -9.84 20.54
N TYR A 848 -9.27 -9.78 19.22
CA TYR A 848 -8.16 -9.05 18.58
C TYR A 848 -8.23 -7.52 18.79
N GLU A 849 -9.41 -6.98 19.11
CA GLU A 849 -9.58 -5.58 19.50
C GLU A 849 -8.73 -5.22 20.74
N THR A 850 -8.55 -6.16 21.66
CA THR A 850 -7.70 -5.98 22.87
C THR A 850 -6.24 -5.70 22.52
N LEU A 851 -5.75 -6.24 21.40
CA LEU A 851 -4.41 -5.95 20.87
C LEU A 851 -4.38 -4.61 20.15
N ILE A 852 -5.32 -4.37 19.22
CA ILE A 852 -5.20 -3.20 18.32
C ILE A 852 -5.31 -1.86 19.07
N ARG A 853 -6.02 -1.83 20.19
CA ARG A 853 -6.07 -0.67 21.10
C ARG A 853 -4.69 -0.27 21.65
N ARG A 854 -3.69 -1.16 21.59
CA ARG A 854 -2.34 -0.92 22.09
C ARG A 854 -1.34 -0.51 20.99
N ALA A 855 -1.65 -0.78 19.73
CA ALA A 855 -0.84 -0.35 18.58
C ALA A 855 -0.75 1.18 18.47
N ARG A 856 0.41 1.65 18.00
CA ARG A 856 0.71 3.06 17.68
C ARG A 856 1.41 3.21 16.33
N THR A 857 2.24 2.25 15.90
CA THR A 857 2.93 2.31 14.60
C THR A 857 2.20 1.53 13.49
N PRO A 858 2.46 1.86 12.20
CA PRO A 858 1.95 1.07 11.07
C PRO A 858 2.37 -0.41 11.13
N SER A 859 3.56 -0.72 11.66
CA SER A 859 4.05 -2.09 11.85
C SER A 859 3.24 -2.85 12.90
N GLU A 860 2.91 -2.23 14.04
CA GLU A 860 2.06 -2.83 15.08
C GLU A 860 0.63 -3.06 14.56
N PHE A 861 0.07 -2.08 13.83
CA PHE A 861 -1.24 -2.22 13.20
C PHE A 861 -1.28 -3.37 12.18
N SER A 862 -0.29 -3.45 11.28
CA SER A 862 -0.25 -4.49 10.24
C SER A 862 -0.02 -5.88 10.83
N ASP A 863 0.84 -6.04 11.83
CA ASP A 863 1.09 -7.30 12.53
C ASP A 863 -0.20 -7.89 13.13
N ILE A 864 -0.84 -7.14 14.04
CA ILE A 864 -2.09 -7.56 14.69
C ILE A 864 -3.20 -7.82 13.65
N SER A 865 -3.29 -6.98 12.60
CA SER A 865 -4.29 -7.16 11.55
C SER A 865 -4.03 -8.41 10.71
N ASN A 866 -2.77 -8.76 10.39
CA ASN A 866 -2.47 -9.99 9.65
C ASN A 866 -2.74 -11.24 10.48
N ARG A 867 -2.50 -11.21 11.80
CA ARG A 867 -2.86 -12.31 12.71
C ARG A 867 -4.38 -12.58 12.71
N LEU A 868 -5.23 -11.54 12.81
CA LEU A 868 -6.69 -11.68 12.65
C LEU A 868 -7.08 -12.29 11.28
N MET A 869 -6.41 -11.89 10.20
CA MET A 869 -6.65 -12.45 8.86
C MET A 869 -6.23 -13.94 8.78
N GLY A 870 -5.24 -14.35 9.58
CA GLY A 870 -4.69 -15.69 9.65
C GLY A 870 -5.63 -16.74 10.23
N GLU A 871 -6.55 -16.35 11.12
CA GLU A 871 -7.55 -17.24 11.73
C GLU A 871 -8.46 -17.89 10.67
N LEU A 872 -8.76 -17.17 9.59
CA LEU A 872 -9.54 -17.70 8.45
C LEU A 872 -8.76 -18.72 7.60
N ALA A 873 -7.49 -18.98 7.91
CA ALA A 873 -6.63 -20.00 7.30
C ALA A 873 -6.69 -20.00 5.76
N ALA A 874 -6.81 -18.84 5.11
CA ALA A 874 -7.15 -18.73 3.69
C ALA A 874 -6.08 -18.00 2.87
N SER A 875 -5.95 -18.41 1.62
CA SER A 875 -5.11 -17.76 0.62
C SER A 875 -5.63 -16.36 0.27
N HIS A 876 -4.77 -15.56 -0.35
CA HIS A 876 -5.10 -14.19 -0.78
C HIS A 876 -5.59 -13.27 0.36
N MET A 877 -5.21 -13.52 1.61
CA MET A 877 -5.51 -12.65 2.75
C MET A 877 -4.31 -11.74 3.11
N GLY A 878 -4.56 -10.77 3.99
CA GLY A 878 -3.54 -9.92 4.60
C GLY A 878 -3.78 -8.41 4.47
N VAL A 879 -3.03 -7.65 5.27
CA VAL A 879 -3.08 -6.19 5.36
C VAL A 879 -1.68 -5.61 5.16
N SER A 880 -1.48 -4.89 4.05
CA SER A 880 -0.23 -4.19 3.75
C SER A 880 -0.37 -2.69 3.96
N ASN A 881 0.49 -2.12 4.80
CA ASN A 881 0.66 -0.67 4.84
C ASN A 881 1.62 -0.25 3.70
N PRO A 882 1.40 0.90 3.01
CA PRO A 882 2.41 1.45 2.08
C PRO A 882 3.75 1.77 2.77
N GLY A 883 3.74 1.87 4.10
CA GLY A 883 4.87 2.23 4.93
C GLY A 883 5.16 3.74 4.84
N PRO A 884 6.26 4.19 5.44
CA PRO A 884 6.70 5.56 5.29
C PRO A 884 7.03 5.85 3.81
N VAL A 885 6.39 6.87 3.24
CA VAL A 885 6.84 7.50 1.99
C VAL A 885 8.06 8.36 2.31
N SER A 886 9.14 7.70 2.69
CA SER A 886 10.38 8.32 3.16
C SER A 886 11.16 8.89 1.98
N ALA A 887 11.55 10.16 2.08
CA ALA A 887 12.48 10.80 1.15
C ALA A 887 13.90 10.19 1.18
N LEU A 888 14.16 9.24 2.09
CA LEU A 888 15.43 8.52 2.22
C LEU A 888 15.51 7.26 1.34
N ARG A 889 14.41 6.83 0.70
CA ARG A 889 14.36 5.64 -0.17
C ARG A 889 15.08 5.87 -1.50
N GLU A 890 16.38 5.62 -1.49
CA GLU A 890 17.25 5.66 -2.66
C GLU A 890 17.55 4.22 -3.13
N PRO A 891 17.01 3.76 -4.28
CA PRO A 891 17.28 2.41 -4.77
C PRO A 891 18.74 2.30 -5.25
N SER A 892 19.33 1.10 -5.14
CA SER A 892 20.73 0.88 -5.51
C SER A 892 20.88 0.36 -6.93
N GLY A 893 21.74 1.04 -7.69
CA GLY A 893 22.12 0.64 -9.04
C GLY A 893 22.85 -0.70 -9.07
N ARG A 894 22.59 -1.49 -10.12
CA ARG A 894 23.24 -2.79 -10.39
C ARG A 894 23.75 -2.82 -11.84
N PHE A 895 24.86 -3.50 -12.11
CA PHE A 895 25.45 -3.54 -13.46
C PHE A 895 25.06 -4.75 -14.32
N GLY A 896 24.29 -5.71 -13.78
CA GLY A 896 24.05 -6.99 -14.47
C GLY A 896 25.28 -7.90 -14.42
N ILE A 897 25.82 -8.10 -13.23
CA ILE A 897 26.96 -8.97 -12.91
C ILE A 897 26.68 -9.72 -11.61
N GLU A 898 27.39 -10.82 -11.42
CA GLU A 898 27.70 -11.34 -10.09
C GLU A 898 29.13 -10.91 -9.71
N GLN A 899 29.41 -10.72 -8.42
CA GLN A 899 30.72 -10.25 -7.96
C GLN A 899 31.12 -10.83 -6.60
N GLU A 900 32.42 -10.88 -6.36
CA GLU A 900 33.02 -11.13 -5.04
C GLU A 900 33.93 -9.96 -4.62
N PRO A 901 33.97 -9.57 -3.32
CA PRO A 901 34.91 -8.57 -2.83
C PRO A 901 36.34 -9.10 -2.85
N ILE A 902 37.29 -8.26 -3.23
CA ILE A 902 38.72 -8.59 -3.28
C ILE A 902 39.60 -7.43 -2.82
N VAL A 903 40.67 -7.75 -2.10
CA VAL A 903 41.80 -6.84 -1.89
C VAL A 903 42.86 -7.11 -2.95
N SER A 904 43.14 -6.11 -3.78
CA SER A 904 44.16 -6.13 -4.82
C SER A 904 45.54 -6.45 -4.23
N GLN A 905 46.16 -7.55 -4.68
CA GLN A 905 47.55 -7.88 -4.31
C GLN A 905 48.60 -7.01 -5.03
N ILE A 906 48.18 -6.12 -5.92
CA ILE A 906 49.06 -5.27 -6.75
C ILE A 906 49.34 -3.94 -6.04
N ASP A 907 48.30 -3.32 -5.47
CA ASP A 907 48.36 -1.99 -4.86
C ASP A 907 47.64 -1.89 -3.50
N GLY A 908 46.98 -2.96 -3.03
CA GLY A 908 46.36 -3.03 -1.71
C GLY A 908 44.95 -2.43 -1.60
N ARG A 909 44.34 -1.98 -2.70
CA ARG A 909 42.97 -1.42 -2.69
C ARG A 909 41.89 -2.49 -2.56
N ALA A 910 40.74 -2.10 -1.99
CA ALA A 910 39.50 -2.85 -2.13
C ALA A 910 38.92 -2.70 -3.55
N GLY A 911 38.24 -3.74 -4.03
CA GLY A 911 37.54 -3.77 -5.31
C GLY A 911 36.66 -5.02 -5.44
N TYR A 912 36.04 -5.17 -6.61
CA TYR A 912 35.04 -6.21 -6.87
C TYR A 912 35.40 -7.03 -8.10
N ARG A 913 35.74 -8.30 -7.92
CA ARG A 913 35.94 -9.21 -9.06
C ARG A 913 34.59 -9.63 -9.61
N VAL A 914 34.39 -9.42 -10.91
CA VAL A 914 33.24 -9.93 -11.66
C VAL A 914 33.34 -11.44 -11.75
N THR A 915 32.42 -12.17 -11.10
CA THR A 915 32.33 -13.64 -11.16
C THR A 915 31.44 -14.11 -12.30
N GLU A 916 30.43 -13.33 -12.67
CA GLU A 916 29.56 -13.57 -13.84
C GLU A 916 29.15 -12.24 -14.50
N VAL A 917 28.77 -12.27 -15.78
CA VAL A 917 28.16 -11.13 -16.49
C VAL A 917 26.82 -11.60 -17.05
N ILE A 918 25.72 -11.06 -16.52
CA ILE A 918 24.37 -11.42 -16.93
C ILE A 918 24.14 -10.95 -18.38
N PRO A 919 23.71 -11.82 -19.30
CA PRO A 919 23.46 -11.45 -20.70
C PRO A 919 22.48 -10.28 -20.84
N GLU A 920 22.73 -9.41 -21.82
CA GLU A 920 21.95 -8.19 -22.10
C GLU A 920 21.85 -7.17 -20.94
N GLY A 921 22.62 -7.34 -19.87
CA GLY A 921 22.80 -6.33 -18.83
C GLY A 921 23.71 -5.16 -19.26
N PRO A 922 23.78 -4.08 -18.46
CA PRO A 922 24.71 -2.96 -18.70
C PRO A 922 26.15 -3.41 -18.94
N ALA A 923 26.66 -4.30 -18.07
CA ALA A 923 28.02 -4.82 -18.12
C ALA A 923 28.37 -5.59 -19.40
N SER A 924 27.38 -6.21 -20.07
CA SER A 924 27.61 -6.98 -21.30
C SER A 924 27.60 -6.12 -22.58
N ARG A 925 27.40 -4.80 -22.46
CA ARG A 925 27.14 -3.88 -23.57
C ARG A 925 28.22 -2.79 -23.71
N GLY A 926 28.08 -1.95 -24.73
CA GLY A 926 28.98 -0.83 -25.01
C GLY A 926 30.29 -1.22 -25.75
N PRO A 927 31.20 -0.25 -25.96
CA PRO A 927 32.45 -0.47 -26.69
C PRO A 927 33.52 -1.20 -25.86
N MET A 928 33.37 -1.23 -24.54
CA MET A 928 34.27 -1.89 -23.60
C MET A 928 33.43 -2.56 -22.49
N PRO A 929 32.77 -3.70 -22.79
CA PRO A 929 32.01 -4.45 -21.79
C PRO A 929 32.95 -5.05 -20.74
N LEU A 930 32.40 -5.30 -19.55
CA LEU A 930 33.05 -6.07 -18.50
C LEU A 930 33.04 -7.58 -18.86
N ARG A 931 33.87 -8.35 -18.14
CA ARG A 931 34.05 -9.79 -18.31
C ARG A 931 34.28 -10.44 -16.96
N GLN A 932 33.94 -11.73 -16.86
CA GLN A 932 34.38 -12.59 -15.77
C GLN A 932 35.90 -12.46 -15.57
N GLY A 933 36.32 -12.22 -14.33
CA GLY A 933 37.72 -12.01 -13.95
C GLY A 933 38.22 -10.56 -13.98
N ASP A 934 37.46 -9.60 -14.53
CA ASP A 934 37.75 -8.17 -14.35
C ASP A 934 37.55 -7.77 -12.87
N ILE A 935 38.35 -6.83 -12.38
CA ILE A 935 38.24 -6.30 -11.01
C ILE A 935 37.86 -4.81 -11.07
N ILE A 936 36.65 -4.45 -10.66
CA ILE A 936 36.20 -3.06 -10.52
C ILE A 936 36.93 -2.43 -9.34
N THR A 937 37.62 -1.31 -9.57
CA THR A 937 38.51 -0.66 -8.57
C THR A 937 38.09 0.77 -8.22
N GLU A 938 37.36 1.47 -9.09
CA GLU A 938 36.84 2.82 -8.83
C GLU A 938 35.46 3.00 -9.50
N ILE A 939 34.57 3.75 -8.85
CA ILE A 939 33.33 4.29 -9.44
C ILE A 939 33.42 5.82 -9.38
N ASP A 940 33.12 6.49 -10.50
CA ASP A 940 33.26 7.95 -10.69
C ASP A 940 34.62 8.51 -10.23
N LEU A 941 35.66 7.74 -10.57
CA LEU A 941 37.07 8.01 -10.29
C LEU A 941 37.41 8.10 -8.79
N GLN A 942 36.52 7.60 -7.91
CA GLN A 942 36.81 7.41 -6.49
C GLN A 942 37.05 5.91 -6.23
N PRO A 943 38.20 5.51 -5.63
CA PRO A 943 38.40 4.13 -5.18
C PRO A 943 37.42 3.76 -4.06
N PHE A 944 37.23 2.47 -3.80
CA PHE A 944 36.44 2.01 -2.67
C PHE A 944 37.14 2.25 -1.33
N GLU A 945 36.37 2.63 -0.30
CA GLU A 945 36.83 2.67 1.09
C GLU A 945 36.88 1.25 1.70
N GLU A 946 37.54 1.09 2.85
CA GLU A 946 37.60 -0.19 3.56
C GLU A 946 36.18 -0.63 3.99
N ARG A 947 35.76 -1.84 3.59
CA ARG A 947 34.39 -2.40 3.74
C ARG A 947 33.27 -1.68 2.96
N GLU A 948 33.57 -0.79 2.02
CA GLU A 948 32.52 -0.16 1.21
C GLU A 948 31.96 -1.12 0.14
N THR A 949 30.67 -1.46 0.24
CA THR A 949 29.98 -2.34 -0.71
C THR A 949 29.74 -1.69 -2.06
N LEU A 950 29.76 -2.49 -3.14
CA LEU A 950 29.39 -1.98 -4.47
C LEU A 950 27.94 -1.45 -4.48
N LEU A 951 27.05 -2.12 -3.74
CA LEU A 951 25.64 -1.74 -3.62
C LEU A 951 25.44 -0.40 -2.88
N ARG A 952 26.29 -0.08 -1.89
CA ARG A 952 26.33 1.24 -1.23
C ARG A 952 26.82 2.32 -2.18
N ARG A 953 27.91 2.05 -2.92
CA ARG A 953 28.49 3.01 -3.87
C ARG A 953 27.54 3.38 -5.01
N LEU A 954 26.63 2.48 -5.39
CA LEU A 954 25.63 2.70 -6.44
C LEU A 954 24.25 3.14 -5.91
N ARG A 955 24.11 3.45 -4.61
CA ARG A 955 22.87 3.94 -4.01
C ARG A 955 22.42 5.26 -4.67
N GLY A 956 21.16 5.32 -5.11
CA GLY A 956 20.59 6.47 -5.81
C GLY A 956 21.01 6.62 -7.28
N LEU A 957 21.92 5.80 -7.79
CA LEU A 957 22.49 5.93 -9.15
C LEU A 957 21.77 5.08 -10.22
N VAL A 958 20.56 4.57 -9.93
CA VAL A 958 19.71 3.92 -10.94
C VAL A 958 19.39 4.91 -12.07
N ASP A 959 19.50 4.46 -13.32
CA ASP A 959 19.31 5.24 -14.55
C ASP A 959 20.27 6.45 -14.74
N GLN A 960 21.32 6.57 -13.91
CA GLN A 960 22.37 7.59 -14.04
C GLN A 960 23.62 7.03 -14.75
N GLU A 961 24.35 7.85 -15.52
CA GLU A 961 25.57 7.39 -16.21
C GLU A 961 26.80 7.53 -15.30
N VAL A 962 27.52 6.42 -15.06
CA VAL A 962 28.68 6.36 -14.13
C VAL A 962 29.94 5.81 -14.80
N ILE A 963 31.10 6.36 -14.42
CA ILE A 963 32.42 5.88 -14.88
C ILE A 963 32.86 4.71 -14.02
N VAL A 964 33.18 3.59 -14.65
CA VAL A 964 33.70 2.38 -13.99
C VAL A 964 35.17 2.18 -14.37
N THR A 965 36.08 2.35 -13.42
CA THR A 965 37.49 1.93 -13.56
C THR A 965 37.61 0.48 -13.13
N PHE A 966 38.27 -0.35 -13.96
CA PHE A 966 38.47 -1.76 -13.68
C PHE A 966 39.81 -2.29 -14.24
N ASP A 967 40.44 -3.20 -13.51
CA ASP A 967 41.63 -3.93 -13.93
C ASP A 967 41.25 -5.24 -14.61
N ARG A 968 41.73 -5.46 -15.83
CA ARG A 968 41.52 -6.71 -16.59
C ARG A 968 42.78 -7.58 -16.59
N PRO A 969 42.70 -8.88 -16.26
CA PRO A 969 43.84 -9.79 -16.33
C PRO A 969 44.25 -10.12 -17.78
N GLY A 970 45.55 -10.36 -17.98
CA GLY A 970 46.17 -10.80 -19.24
C GLY A 970 47.57 -11.39 -19.02
N ASP A 971 48.23 -11.77 -20.12
CA ASP A 971 49.48 -12.57 -20.08
C ASP A 971 50.64 -11.90 -19.30
N ASP A 972 50.75 -10.57 -19.37
CA ASP A 972 51.81 -9.77 -18.72
C ASP A 972 51.37 -9.18 -17.35
N GLY A 973 50.18 -9.52 -16.84
CA GLY A 973 49.62 -8.99 -15.59
C GLY A 973 48.23 -8.38 -15.76
N TYR A 974 47.89 -7.37 -14.97
CA TYR A 974 46.62 -6.64 -15.08
C TYR A 974 46.81 -5.31 -15.83
N THR A 975 45.76 -4.83 -16.49
CA THR A 975 45.73 -3.53 -17.17
C THR A 975 44.47 -2.76 -16.78
N GLU A 976 44.66 -1.53 -16.30
CA GLU A 976 43.57 -0.60 -15.98
C GLU A 976 42.82 -0.19 -17.27
N TYR A 977 41.51 -0.30 -17.23
CA TYR A 977 40.59 0.20 -18.24
C TYR A 977 39.49 1.01 -17.57
N ARG A 978 38.81 1.84 -18.37
CA ARG A 978 37.64 2.60 -17.94
C ARG A 978 36.53 2.40 -18.96
N THR A 979 35.31 2.23 -18.47
CA THR A 979 34.09 2.14 -19.28
C THR A 979 32.99 2.99 -18.66
N MET A 980 31.90 3.17 -19.38
CA MET A 980 30.75 3.97 -18.96
C MET A 980 29.52 3.09 -18.94
N LEU A 981 28.87 2.97 -17.79
CA LEU A 981 27.69 2.12 -17.58
C LEU A 981 26.54 2.93 -16.99
N THR A 982 25.31 2.48 -17.25
CA THR A 982 24.11 2.96 -16.56
C THR A 982 23.63 1.86 -15.61
N PRO A 983 23.65 2.04 -14.28
CA PRO A 983 23.13 1.06 -13.34
C PRO A 983 21.61 0.92 -13.48
N ILE A 984 21.12 -0.31 -13.39
CA ILE A 984 19.70 -0.66 -13.49
C ILE A 984 19.09 -0.99 -12.12
N SER A 985 17.76 -0.99 -12.04
CA SER A 985 17.01 -1.34 -10.83
C SER A 985 17.09 -2.84 -10.49
N MET A 986 16.72 -3.22 -9.26
CA MET A 986 16.52 -4.63 -8.89
C MET A 986 15.45 -5.33 -9.75
N SER A 987 14.40 -4.62 -10.15
CA SER A 987 13.33 -5.17 -11.00
C SER A 987 13.82 -5.47 -12.43
N ASP A 988 14.72 -4.65 -12.94
CA ASP A 988 15.35 -4.88 -14.24
C ASP A 988 16.37 -6.02 -14.19
N LEU A 989 17.12 -6.16 -13.08
CA LEU A 989 17.98 -7.32 -12.88
C LEU A 989 17.16 -8.62 -12.79
N ALA A 990 16.00 -8.61 -12.12
CA ALA A 990 15.10 -9.76 -12.05
C ALA A 990 14.58 -10.18 -13.43
N ARG A 991 14.28 -9.21 -14.30
CA ARG A 991 13.94 -9.48 -15.71
C ARG A 991 15.11 -10.13 -16.45
N LEU A 992 16.33 -9.60 -16.34
CA LEU A 992 17.50 -10.16 -17.02
C LEU A 992 17.86 -11.57 -16.53
N LYS A 993 17.81 -11.83 -15.21
CA LYS A 993 18.01 -13.18 -14.65
C LYS A 993 16.92 -14.14 -15.10
N TYR A 994 15.66 -13.70 -15.16
CA TYR A 994 14.56 -14.51 -15.69
C TYR A 994 14.74 -14.87 -17.17
N ASP A 995 15.11 -13.88 -18.01
CA ASP A 995 15.37 -14.10 -19.43
C ASP A 995 16.58 -15.04 -19.65
N HIS A 996 17.60 -14.97 -18.80
CA HIS A 996 18.73 -15.90 -18.79
C HIS A 996 18.30 -17.33 -18.38
N PHE A 997 17.57 -17.48 -17.28
CA PHE A 997 17.01 -18.77 -16.82
C PHE A 997 16.15 -19.45 -17.90
N ARG A 998 15.30 -18.68 -18.59
CA ARG A 998 14.49 -19.16 -19.73
C ARG A 998 15.34 -19.82 -20.81
N GLU A 999 16.42 -19.14 -21.21
CA GLU A 999 17.30 -19.58 -22.30
C GLU A 999 18.18 -20.76 -21.87
N GLU A 1000 18.68 -20.80 -20.63
CA GLU A 1000 19.41 -21.96 -20.11
C GLU A 1000 18.51 -23.20 -19.95
N SER A 1001 17.30 -23.05 -19.41
CA SER A 1001 16.35 -24.16 -19.32
C SER A 1001 15.94 -24.67 -20.71
N ARG A 1002 15.79 -23.76 -21.69
CA ARG A 1002 15.60 -24.14 -23.11
C ARG A 1002 16.80 -24.93 -23.67
N ARG A 1003 18.04 -24.54 -23.34
CA ARG A 1003 19.27 -25.28 -23.72
C ARG A 1003 19.34 -26.65 -23.05
N LYS A 1004 18.97 -26.76 -21.77
CA LYS A 1004 18.87 -28.04 -21.05
C LYS A 1004 17.89 -28.98 -21.76
N VAL A 1005 16.66 -28.53 -22.08
CA VAL A 1005 15.67 -29.36 -22.82
C VAL A 1005 16.14 -29.72 -24.23
N GLU A 1006 16.75 -28.78 -24.97
CA GLU A 1006 17.32 -29.06 -26.30
C GLU A 1006 18.38 -30.19 -26.24
N ALA A 1007 19.28 -30.14 -25.25
CA ALA A 1007 20.34 -31.13 -25.07
C ALA A 1007 19.82 -32.49 -24.56
N LEU A 1008 18.87 -32.49 -23.61
CA LEU A 1008 18.29 -33.71 -23.02
C LEU A 1008 17.37 -34.47 -23.98
N SER A 1009 16.92 -33.83 -25.07
CA SER A 1009 15.99 -34.42 -26.05
C SER A 1009 16.57 -34.65 -27.43
N ASP A 1010 17.89 -34.51 -27.62
CA ASP A 1010 18.55 -34.47 -28.95
C ASP A 1010 17.85 -33.49 -29.92
N GLY A 1011 17.34 -32.38 -29.38
CA GLY A 1011 16.60 -31.34 -30.10
C GLY A 1011 15.14 -31.68 -30.44
N ARG A 1012 14.59 -32.82 -30.01
CA ARG A 1012 13.21 -33.24 -30.31
C ARG A 1012 12.14 -32.43 -29.58
N LEU A 1013 12.42 -31.93 -28.38
CA LEU A 1013 11.45 -31.16 -27.58
C LEU A 1013 11.71 -29.65 -27.62
N GLY A 1014 10.64 -28.86 -27.50
CA GLY A 1014 10.69 -27.44 -27.19
C GLY A 1014 10.42 -27.16 -25.71
N TYR A 1015 10.78 -25.96 -25.25
CA TYR A 1015 10.55 -25.49 -23.89
C TYR A 1015 10.12 -24.03 -23.88
N LEU A 1016 9.21 -23.68 -22.97
CA LEU A 1016 8.88 -22.31 -22.58
C LEU A 1016 8.50 -22.26 -21.10
N HIS A 1017 8.61 -21.06 -20.50
CA HIS A 1017 8.21 -20.80 -19.12
C HIS A 1017 7.23 -19.61 -19.06
N ILE A 1018 6.18 -19.73 -18.25
CA ILE A 1018 5.16 -18.70 -18.02
C ILE A 1018 5.37 -18.09 -16.63
N GLN A 1019 5.93 -16.88 -16.57
CA GLN A 1019 6.35 -16.23 -15.30
C GLN A 1019 5.20 -15.87 -14.35
N ALA A 1020 4.06 -15.47 -14.93
CA ALA A 1020 2.87 -14.98 -14.23
C ALA A 1020 1.66 -15.12 -15.17
N MET A 1021 0.45 -15.14 -14.64
CA MET A 1021 -0.77 -15.17 -15.46
C MET A 1021 -1.30 -13.75 -15.75
N ASN A 1022 -0.45 -12.88 -16.29
CA ASN A 1022 -0.81 -11.51 -16.69
C ASN A 1022 -0.73 -11.32 -18.22
N GLN A 1023 -1.21 -10.17 -18.72
CA GLN A 1023 -1.27 -9.87 -20.15
C GLN A 1023 0.10 -9.87 -20.84
N THR A 1024 1.13 -9.29 -20.21
CA THR A 1024 2.49 -9.25 -20.75
C THR A 1024 3.09 -10.65 -20.86
N SER A 1025 2.89 -11.50 -19.85
CA SER A 1025 3.33 -12.90 -19.87
C SER A 1025 2.57 -13.75 -20.88
N LEU A 1026 1.28 -13.45 -21.13
CA LEU A 1026 0.49 -14.08 -22.19
C LEU A 1026 0.98 -13.70 -23.59
N GLU A 1027 1.29 -12.43 -23.83
CA GLU A 1027 1.83 -11.94 -25.11
C GLU A 1027 3.21 -12.56 -25.40
N GLY A 1028 4.08 -12.65 -24.38
CA GLY A 1028 5.33 -13.42 -24.45
C GLY A 1028 5.07 -14.88 -24.82
N PHE A 1029 4.26 -15.58 -24.03
CA PHE A 1029 3.86 -16.98 -24.28
C PHE A 1029 3.36 -17.21 -25.71
N GLN A 1030 2.48 -16.37 -26.25
CA GLN A 1030 1.93 -16.54 -27.60
C GLN A 1030 2.99 -16.36 -28.71
N GLY A 1031 4.01 -15.53 -28.50
CA GLY A 1031 5.16 -15.41 -29.39
C GLY A 1031 6.16 -16.56 -29.24
N ASP A 1032 6.55 -16.85 -28.00
CA ASP A 1032 7.53 -17.89 -27.64
C ASP A 1032 7.05 -19.29 -28.05
N LEU A 1033 5.76 -19.58 -27.95
CA LEU A 1033 5.17 -20.88 -28.31
C LEU A 1033 5.40 -21.24 -29.79
N TYR A 1034 5.43 -20.26 -30.71
CA TYR A 1034 5.81 -20.50 -32.11
C TYR A 1034 7.29 -20.91 -32.21
N ALA A 1035 8.17 -20.19 -31.53
CA ALA A 1035 9.61 -20.44 -31.57
C ALA A 1035 9.96 -21.79 -30.91
N ALA A 1036 9.34 -22.12 -29.79
CA ALA A 1036 9.51 -23.36 -29.06
C ALA A 1036 9.00 -24.58 -29.84
N ALA A 1037 7.87 -24.47 -30.55
CA ALA A 1037 7.25 -25.61 -31.26
C ALA A 1037 7.82 -25.88 -32.67
N THR A 1038 8.58 -24.94 -33.25
CA THR A 1038 9.03 -25.06 -34.64
C THR A 1038 10.02 -26.21 -34.83
N GLY A 1039 9.59 -27.28 -35.49
CA GLY A 1039 10.43 -28.45 -35.79
C GLY A 1039 10.58 -29.44 -34.64
N LYS A 1040 9.65 -29.42 -33.67
CA LYS A 1040 9.67 -30.28 -32.47
C LYS A 1040 8.58 -31.34 -32.50
N ASP A 1041 8.83 -32.47 -31.85
CA ASP A 1041 7.90 -33.58 -31.66
C ASP A 1041 6.94 -33.33 -30.48
N GLY A 1042 7.37 -32.52 -29.50
CA GLY A 1042 6.62 -32.22 -28.27
C GLY A 1042 7.12 -30.95 -27.57
N LEU A 1043 6.41 -30.53 -26.50
CA LEU A 1043 6.71 -29.34 -25.71
C LEU A 1043 6.73 -29.61 -24.21
N ILE A 1044 7.63 -28.93 -23.50
CA ILE A 1044 7.55 -28.71 -22.06
C ILE A 1044 7.02 -27.28 -21.83
N ILE A 1045 5.95 -27.14 -21.05
CA ILE A 1045 5.43 -25.85 -20.58
C ILE A 1045 5.69 -25.75 -19.08
N ASP A 1046 6.52 -24.82 -18.65
CA ASP A 1046 6.85 -24.62 -17.24
C ASP A 1046 6.02 -23.48 -16.61
N VAL A 1047 5.36 -23.79 -15.50
CA VAL A 1047 4.57 -22.84 -14.70
C VAL A 1047 4.96 -22.89 -13.21
N ARG A 1048 6.13 -23.45 -12.89
CA ARG A 1048 6.73 -23.38 -11.55
C ARG A 1048 6.95 -21.92 -11.13
N ASN A 1049 6.82 -21.64 -9.84
CA ASN A 1049 7.05 -20.31 -9.24
C ASN A 1049 6.13 -19.18 -9.79
N ASN A 1050 5.11 -19.53 -10.57
CA ASN A 1050 4.16 -18.59 -11.15
C ASN A 1050 3.14 -18.12 -10.09
N GLY A 1051 3.25 -16.85 -9.70
CA GLY A 1051 2.41 -16.22 -8.67
C GLY A 1051 0.95 -15.91 -9.07
N GLY A 1052 0.45 -16.50 -10.16
CA GLY A 1052 -0.95 -16.36 -10.59
C GLY A 1052 -1.27 -15.07 -11.36
N GLY A 1053 -2.56 -14.70 -11.38
CA GLY A 1053 -3.11 -13.64 -12.23
C GLY A 1053 -4.53 -13.97 -12.74
N HIS A 1054 -4.78 -13.85 -14.06
CA HIS A 1054 -6.10 -13.97 -14.69
C HIS A 1054 -6.11 -14.42 -16.18
N THR A 1055 -5.05 -15.03 -16.72
CA THR A 1055 -4.94 -15.35 -18.17
C THR A 1055 -5.11 -16.81 -18.58
N THR A 1056 -5.35 -17.73 -17.64
CA THR A 1056 -5.48 -19.19 -17.88
C THR A 1056 -6.31 -19.58 -19.11
N ASP A 1057 -7.55 -19.08 -19.26
CA ASP A 1057 -8.41 -19.46 -20.39
C ASP A 1057 -7.85 -19.02 -21.76
N ARG A 1058 -7.07 -17.93 -21.80
CA ARG A 1058 -6.39 -17.46 -23.01
C ARG A 1058 -5.19 -18.34 -23.36
N ILE A 1059 -4.53 -18.94 -22.36
CA ILE A 1059 -3.48 -19.96 -22.53
C ILE A 1059 -4.11 -21.27 -23.02
N LEU A 1060 -5.18 -21.73 -22.37
CA LEU A 1060 -5.94 -22.93 -22.76
C LEU A 1060 -6.43 -22.83 -24.22
N THR A 1061 -6.89 -21.65 -24.67
CA THR A 1061 -7.31 -21.43 -26.06
C THR A 1061 -6.20 -21.78 -27.08
N SER A 1062 -4.93 -21.53 -26.74
CA SER A 1062 -3.78 -21.84 -27.59
C SER A 1062 -3.37 -23.32 -27.59
N ILE A 1063 -3.52 -24.04 -26.46
CA ILE A 1063 -3.01 -25.41 -26.31
C ILE A 1063 -4.08 -26.50 -26.39
N MET A 1064 -5.36 -26.19 -26.13
CA MET A 1064 -6.48 -27.12 -26.14
C MET A 1064 -7.23 -27.19 -27.48
N ALA A 1065 -7.07 -26.18 -28.35
CA ALA A 1065 -7.79 -26.13 -29.62
C ALA A 1065 -7.31 -27.24 -30.57
N GLY A 1066 -8.21 -28.16 -30.93
CA GLY A 1066 -7.92 -29.28 -31.84
C GLY A 1066 -7.83 -28.88 -33.32
N GLU A 1067 -7.34 -29.80 -34.15
CA GLU A 1067 -7.41 -29.65 -35.62
C GLU A 1067 -8.79 -30.07 -36.16
N HIS A 1068 -9.45 -29.16 -36.87
CA HIS A 1068 -10.75 -29.37 -37.52
C HIS A 1068 -10.68 -29.39 -39.05
N ALA A 1069 -9.59 -28.87 -39.63
CA ALA A 1069 -9.33 -28.78 -41.06
C ALA A 1069 -7.87 -28.38 -41.33
N TYR A 1070 -7.41 -28.64 -42.56
CA TYR A 1070 -6.19 -28.10 -43.15
C TYR A 1070 -6.51 -27.40 -44.49
N THR A 1071 -5.54 -26.69 -45.04
CA THR A 1071 -5.64 -25.93 -46.29
C THR A 1071 -4.43 -26.19 -47.19
N ILE A 1072 -4.65 -26.15 -48.50
CA ILE A 1072 -3.58 -26.28 -49.50
C ILE A 1072 -3.71 -25.10 -50.49
N PRO A 1073 -2.79 -24.12 -50.48
CA PRO A 1073 -2.87 -22.97 -51.38
C PRO A 1073 -2.53 -23.37 -52.83
N ALA A 1074 -3.06 -22.61 -53.79
CA ALA A 1074 -2.87 -22.90 -55.21
C ALA A 1074 -1.38 -22.79 -55.61
N GLY A 1075 -0.77 -23.94 -55.94
CA GLY A 1075 0.63 -24.05 -56.33
C GLY A 1075 1.53 -24.75 -55.30
N ALA A 1076 1.02 -25.02 -54.10
CA ALA A 1076 1.67 -25.93 -53.15
C ALA A 1076 1.54 -27.41 -53.58
N ASP A 1077 2.32 -28.28 -52.95
CA ASP A 1077 2.14 -29.73 -53.04
C ASP A 1077 0.77 -30.13 -52.48
N ARG A 1078 0.16 -31.16 -53.05
CA ARG A 1078 -1.16 -31.68 -52.64
C ARG A 1078 -1.10 -32.73 -51.55
N GLU A 1079 0.07 -33.34 -51.33
CA GLU A 1079 0.28 -34.28 -50.24
C GLU A 1079 0.70 -33.57 -48.93
N ALA A 1080 0.93 -32.25 -48.97
CA ALA A 1080 1.25 -31.42 -47.79
C ALA A 1080 -0.01 -31.06 -46.98
N THR A 1081 -0.54 -32.03 -46.25
CA THR A 1081 -1.69 -31.87 -45.33
C THR A 1081 -1.28 -31.38 -43.94
N GLY A 1082 -2.24 -31.02 -43.08
CA GLY A 1082 -1.99 -30.60 -41.68
C GLY A 1082 -1.66 -29.11 -41.48
N HIS A 1083 -1.67 -28.30 -42.55
CA HIS A 1083 -1.40 -26.87 -42.47
C HIS A 1083 -2.69 -26.02 -42.43
N TYR A 1084 -2.96 -25.36 -41.31
CA TYR A 1084 -4.08 -24.40 -41.18
C TYR A 1084 -3.56 -22.95 -41.10
N PRO A 1085 -4.25 -21.95 -41.71
CA PRO A 1085 -3.79 -20.57 -41.68
C PRO A 1085 -3.99 -19.94 -40.29
N GLN A 1086 -2.89 -19.51 -39.66
CA GLN A 1086 -2.92 -18.89 -38.32
C GLN A 1086 -3.61 -17.49 -38.35
N ASP A 1087 -3.77 -16.85 -39.51
CA ASP A 1087 -4.58 -15.62 -39.68
C ASP A 1087 -6.10 -15.83 -39.51
N ARG A 1088 -6.53 -17.05 -39.16
CA ARG A 1088 -7.93 -17.48 -39.01
C ARG A 1088 -8.26 -18.04 -37.63
N LEU A 1089 -7.41 -17.76 -36.65
CA LEU A 1089 -7.56 -18.21 -35.28
C LEU A 1089 -7.47 -17.00 -34.34
N ASP A 1090 -8.31 -16.96 -33.30
CA ASP A 1090 -8.32 -15.87 -32.32
C ASP A 1090 -7.10 -15.90 -31.38
N ALA A 1091 -6.39 -17.03 -31.33
CA ALA A 1091 -5.09 -17.22 -30.68
C ALA A 1091 -4.24 -18.26 -31.45
N PRO A 1092 -2.90 -18.22 -31.36
CA PRO A 1092 -2.03 -19.21 -32.01
C PRO A 1092 -2.29 -20.63 -31.47
N ARG A 1093 -2.52 -21.62 -32.34
CA ARG A 1093 -2.90 -22.99 -31.96
C ARG A 1093 -1.76 -24.00 -32.10
N TYR A 1094 -1.54 -24.81 -31.06
CA TYR A 1094 -0.53 -25.89 -31.04
C TYR A 1094 -1.07 -27.21 -30.49
N THR A 1095 -0.97 -28.26 -31.32
CA THR A 1095 -1.50 -29.60 -31.09
C THR A 1095 -0.43 -30.65 -30.75
N LEU A 1096 0.81 -30.23 -30.51
CA LEU A 1096 1.89 -31.12 -30.06
C LEU A 1096 1.54 -31.77 -28.71
N PRO A 1097 2.04 -32.98 -28.41
CA PRO A 1097 2.11 -33.52 -27.05
C PRO A 1097 2.81 -32.52 -26.10
N ILE A 1098 2.27 -32.37 -24.89
CA ILE A 1098 2.77 -31.44 -23.87
C ILE A 1098 2.89 -32.20 -22.55
N ASN A 1099 3.99 -32.02 -21.83
CA ASN A 1099 4.05 -32.20 -20.38
C ASN A 1099 4.18 -30.81 -19.73
N MET A 1100 3.57 -30.61 -18.56
CA MET A 1100 3.58 -29.34 -17.84
C MET A 1100 4.27 -29.47 -16.48
N LEU A 1101 5.16 -28.52 -16.16
CA LEU A 1101 5.89 -28.47 -14.90
C LEU A 1101 5.19 -27.58 -13.88
N VAL A 1102 5.01 -28.10 -12.67
CA VAL A 1102 4.33 -27.47 -11.53
C VAL A 1102 5.15 -27.67 -10.25
N ASN A 1103 5.03 -26.76 -9.29
CA ASN A 1103 5.60 -26.94 -7.95
C ASN A 1103 4.75 -26.25 -6.88
N GLU A 1104 5.16 -26.41 -5.61
CA GLU A 1104 4.56 -25.80 -4.43
C GLU A 1104 4.49 -24.27 -4.47
N LYS A 1105 5.30 -23.63 -5.33
CA LYS A 1105 5.28 -22.18 -5.56
C LYS A 1105 4.36 -21.73 -6.72
N SER A 1106 3.80 -22.65 -7.51
CA SER A 1106 2.73 -22.36 -8.48
C SER A 1106 1.45 -22.01 -7.70
N TYR A 1107 0.95 -20.78 -7.88
CA TYR A 1107 -0.04 -20.17 -6.99
C TYR A 1107 -1.25 -19.60 -7.76
N SER A 1108 -2.46 -19.70 -7.18
CA SER A 1108 -3.70 -19.07 -7.69
C SER A 1108 -4.02 -19.44 -9.14
N ASN A 1109 -4.03 -18.49 -10.07
CA ASN A 1109 -4.41 -18.76 -11.46
C ASN A 1109 -3.47 -19.73 -12.19
N ALA A 1110 -2.23 -19.90 -11.73
CA ALA A 1110 -1.35 -20.98 -12.19
C ALA A 1110 -1.89 -22.37 -11.82
N GLU A 1111 -2.47 -22.51 -10.62
CA GLU A 1111 -3.12 -23.73 -10.16
C GLU A 1111 -4.41 -24.00 -10.92
N ILE A 1112 -5.15 -22.96 -11.30
CA ILE A 1112 -6.32 -23.09 -12.19
C ILE A 1112 -5.89 -23.63 -13.55
N LEU A 1113 -4.72 -23.24 -14.08
CA LEU A 1113 -4.19 -23.82 -15.32
C LEU A 1113 -3.76 -25.29 -15.13
N ALA A 1114 -3.08 -25.62 -14.03
CA ALA A 1114 -2.65 -26.99 -13.72
C ALA A 1114 -3.86 -27.93 -13.55
N HIS A 1115 -4.82 -27.57 -12.70
CA HIS A 1115 -6.08 -28.31 -12.51
C HIS A 1115 -6.85 -28.47 -13.83
N ALA A 1116 -6.90 -27.43 -14.67
CA ALA A 1116 -7.54 -27.53 -15.99
C ALA A 1116 -6.78 -28.45 -16.95
N PHE A 1117 -5.44 -28.49 -16.89
CA PHE A 1117 -4.60 -29.34 -17.75
C PHE A 1117 -4.88 -30.84 -17.51
N SER A 1118 -4.97 -31.26 -16.24
CA SER A 1118 -5.37 -32.63 -15.86
C SER A 1118 -6.87 -32.89 -16.09
N THR A 1119 -7.75 -31.95 -15.70
CA THR A 1119 -9.21 -32.10 -15.85
C THR A 1119 -9.65 -32.24 -17.32
N LEU A 1120 -8.87 -31.69 -18.25
CA LEU A 1120 -9.12 -31.75 -19.69
C LEU A 1120 -8.24 -32.79 -20.44
N ASP A 1121 -7.53 -33.67 -19.72
CA ASP A 1121 -6.72 -34.77 -20.28
C ASP A 1121 -5.72 -34.30 -21.36
N ARG A 1122 -4.94 -33.24 -21.06
CA ARG A 1122 -4.06 -32.61 -22.06
C ARG A 1122 -2.66 -33.23 -22.19
N GLY A 1123 -2.21 -33.92 -21.15
CA GLY A 1123 -0.86 -34.47 -20.97
C GLY A 1123 -0.52 -34.58 -19.47
N ASN A 1124 0.70 -35.00 -19.14
CA ASN A 1124 1.09 -35.22 -17.74
C ASN A 1124 1.52 -33.90 -17.06
N LEU A 1125 1.05 -33.69 -15.84
CA LEU A 1125 1.68 -32.79 -14.87
C LEU A 1125 2.89 -33.47 -14.21
N VAL A 1126 3.98 -32.72 -14.02
CA VAL A 1126 5.24 -33.22 -13.44
C VAL A 1126 5.81 -32.20 -12.46
N GLY A 1127 6.38 -32.66 -11.34
CA GLY A 1127 6.98 -31.81 -10.31
C GLY A 1127 6.31 -32.02 -8.94
N GLN A 1128 6.05 -30.96 -8.18
CA GLN A 1128 5.40 -31.03 -6.87
C GLN A 1128 3.92 -30.59 -6.96
N GLN A 1129 3.09 -30.99 -6.00
CA GLN A 1129 1.73 -30.46 -5.85
C GLN A 1129 1.76 -28.92 -5.75
N THR A 1130 0.76 -28.24 -6.31
CA THR A 1130 0.68 -26.77 -6.22
C THR A 1130 0.24 -26.27 -4.84
N TYR A 1131 0.38 -24.96 -4.58
CA TYR A 1131 0.25 -24.37 -3.24
C TYR A 1131 -1.09 -24.63 -2.51
N GLY A 1132 -2.19 -24.79 -3.23
CA GLY A 1132 -3.55 -24.90 -2.67
C GLY A 1132 -4.15 -23.56 -2.27
N GLY A 1133 -3.92 -22.50 -3.05
CA GLY A 1133 -4.44 -21.15 -2.75
C GLY A 1133 -5.19 -20.52 -3.91
N VAL A 1134 -6.51 -20.72 -4.01
CA VAL A 1134 -7.30 -20.44 -5.22
C VAL A 1134 -8.62 -19.71 -4.93
N ILE A 1135 -8.52 -18.50 -4.37
CA ILE A 1135 -9.68 -17.60 -4.19
C ILE A 1135 -9.50 -16.31 -5.02
N SER A 1136 -10.50 -15.95 -5.82
CA SER A 1136 -10.52 -14.64 -6.49
C SER A 1136 -10.68 -13.52 -5.46
N THR A 1137 -9.87 -12.49 -5.62
CA THR A 1137 -9.67 -11.43 -4.63
C THR A 1137 -9.77 -10.04 -5.26
N ASN A 1138 -10.24 -9.07 -4.47
CA ASN A 1138 -10.08 -7.64 -4.70
C ASN A 1138 -9.26 -7.03 -3.54
N SER A 1139 -9.17 -5.71 -3.49
CA SER A 1139 -8.54 -4.96 -2.39
C SER A 1139 -9.49 -3.90 -1.83
N HIS A 1140 -9.24 -3.45 -0.60
CA HIS A 1140 -9.88 -2.30 0.06
C HIS A 1140 -8.80 -1.38 0.62
N THR A 1141 -8.94 -0.06 0.51
CA THR A 1141 -7.95 0.90 1.03
C THR A 1141 -8.53 1.67 2.20
N LEU A 1142 -7.91 1.54 3.37
CA LEU A 1142 -8.25 2.16 4.65
C LEU A 1142 -7.92 3.66 4.67
N ILE A 1143 -8.37 4.36 5.72
CA ILE A 1143 -8.27 5.83 5.87
C ILE A 1143 -6.83 6.41 5.76
N ASP A 1144 -5.80 5.62 6.09
CA ASP A 1144 -4.38 6.00 6.03
C ASP A 1144 -3.67 5.54 4.74
N GLY A 1145 -4.37 4.87 3.83
CA GLY A 1145 -3.80 4.26 2.62
C GLY A 1145 -3.34 2.80 2.80
N ALA A 1146 -3.42 2.21 4.00
CA ALA A 1146 -3.21 0.78 4.17
C ALA A 1146 -4.24 -0.03 3.36
N THR A 1147 -3.82 -1.17 2.82
CA THR A 1147 -4.64 -1.98 1.91
C THR A 1147 -4.92 -3.37 2.49
N VAL A 1148 -6.21 -3.71 2.59
CA VAL A 1148 -6.72 -5.03 3.00
C VAL A 1148 -7.03 -5.85 1.76
N ARG A 1149 -6.57 -7.09 1.69
CA ARG A 1149 -6.87 -8.01 0.60
C ARG A 1149 -8.19 -8.76 0.88
N ARG A 1150 -9.13 -8.75 -0.07
CA ARG A 1150 -10.51 -9.25 0.07
C ARG A 1150 -10.77 -10.46 -0.83
N PRO A 1151 -10.58 -11.71 -0.36
CA PRO A 1151 -10.99 -12.92 -1.08
C PRO A 1151 -12.52 -13.09 -1.05
N PHE A 1152 -13.16 -13.11 -2.23
CA PHE A 1152 -14.63 -12.97 -2.35
C PHE A 1152 -15.32 -14.03 -3.22
N ARG A 1153 -14.56 -14.85 -3.97
CA ARG A 1153 -15.11 -15.90 -4.85
C ARG A 1153 -14.15 -17.09 -4.93
N GLY A 1154 -14.53 -18.21 -4.32
CA GLY A 1154 -13.82 -19.49 -4.44
C GLY A 1154 -13.91 -20.08 -5.84
N TRP A 1155 -13.04 -21.06 -6.13
CA TRP A 1155 -13.04 -21.83 -7.36
C TRP A 1155 -13.23 -23.30 -7.03
N PHE A 1156 -14.01 -24.01 -7.85
CA PHE A 1156 -14.42 -25.38 -7.58
C PHE A 1156 -14.22 -26.25 -8.83
N LEU A 1157 -13.76 -27.48 -8.63
CA LEU A 1157 -13.67 -28.48 -9.69
C LEU A 1157 -15.07 -28.99 -10.09
N PRO A 1158 -15.23 -29.63 -11.26
CA PRO A 1158 -16.54 -30.11 -11.74
C PRO A 1158 -17.23 -31.16 -10.86
N ASP A 1159 -16.54 -31.75 -9.89
CA ASP A 1159 -17.09 -32.66 -8.88
C ASP A 1159 -17.56 -31.97 -7.58
N GLY A 1160 -17.27 -30.66 -7.43
CA GLY A 1160 -17.59 -29.85 -6.26
C GLY A 1160 -16.43 -29.61 -5.28
N THR A 1161 -15.23 -30.13 -5.56
CA THR A 1161 -14.04 -29.90 -4.72
C THR A 1161 -13.63 -28.42 -4.74
N ASP A 1162 -13.57 -27.78 -3.57
CA ASP A 1162 -13.00 -26.43 -3.41
C ASP A 1162 -11.50 -26.47 -3.68
N MET A 1163 -11.00 -25.62 -4.58
CA MET A 1163 -9.59 -25.58 -4.98
C MET A 1163 -8.73 -24.90 -3.91
N GLU A 1164 -9.33 -24.16 -2.97
CA GLU A 1164 -8.66 -23.73 -1.76
C GLU A 1164 -8.29 -24.94 -0.88
N HIS A 1165 -7.06 -24.98 -0.38
CA HIS A 1165 -6.41 -26.13 0.28
C HIS A 1165 -6.24 -27.39 -0.58
N ASN A 1166 -6.72 -27.42 -1.83
CA ASN A 1166 -6.62 -28.58 -2.72
C ASN A 1166 -5.82 -28.22 -3.97
N GLY A 1167 -4.50 -28.05 -3.81
CA GLY A 1167 -3.57 -27.80 -4.91
C GLY A 1167 -3.54 -28.96 -5.92
N ALA A 1168 -3.26 -28.65 -7.19
CA ALA A 1168 -3.21 -29.62 -8.27
C ALA A 1168 -2.09 -30.63 -8.03
N MET A 1169 -2.44 -31.92 -7.97
CA MET A 1169 -1.51 -33.02 -7.77
C MET A 1169 -0.92 -33.45 -9.13
N PRO A 1170 0.41 -33.50 -9.30
CA PRO A 1170 1.02 -33.95 -10.55
C PRO A 1170 0.86 -35.46 -10.76
N ASP A 1171 0.71 -35.87 -12.02
CA ASP A 1171 0.71 -37.28 -12.44
C ASP A 1171 2.05 -37.97 -12.17
N ILE A 1172 3.14 -37.18 -12.12
CA ILE A 1172 4.49 -37.62 -11.78
C ILE A 1172 5.06 -36.69 -10.70
N LEU A 1173 4.93 -37.11 -9.45
CA LEU A 1173 5.53 -36.43 -8.30
C LEU A 1173 7.07 -36.50 -8.37
N VAL A 1174 7.72 -35.34 -8.25
CA VAL A 1174 9.17 -35.15 -8.27
C VAL A 1174 9.53 -33.96 -7.37
N GLU A 1175 10.14 -34.27 -6.23
CA GLU A 1175 10.71 -33.29 -5.32
C GLU A 1175 12.04 -32.73 -5.87
N GLN A 1176 12.41 -31.56 -5.36
CA GLN A 1176 13.65 -30.82 -5.63
C GLN A 1176 14.31 -30.53 -4.27
N SER A 1177 15.44 -31.18 -3.97
CA SER A 1177 16.10 -31.07 -2.66
C SER A 1177 17.06 -29.88 -2.56
N PRO A 1178 17.49 -29.50 -1.34
CA PRO A 1178 18.56 -28.53 -1.13
C PRO A 1178 19.87 -28.89 -1.86
N GLU A 1179 20.26 -30.16 -1.90
CA GLU A 1179 21.43 -30.63 -2.66
C GLU A 1179 21.24 -30.44 -4.17
N ASP A 1180 20.03 -30.73 -4.68
CA ASP A 1180 19.72 -30.53 -6.10
C ASP A 1180 19.79 -29.02 -6.47
N GLU A 1181 19.36 -28.13 -5.56
CA GLU A 1181 19.50 -26.67 -5.69
C GLU A 1181 20.96 -26.22 -5.69
N VAL A 1182 21.75 -26.64 -4.70
CA VAL A 1182 23.19 -26.30 -4.58
C VAL A 1182 23.99 -26.85 -5.76
N ALA A 1183 23.62 -28.02 -6.30
CA ALA A 1183 24.24 -28.60 -7.49
C ALA A 1183 23.74 -28.00 -8.82
N GLY A 1184 22.70 -27.15 -8.81
CA GLY A 1184 22.08 -26.60 -10.03
C GLY A 1184 21.34 -27.63 -10.90
N HIS A 1185 20.96 -28.76 -10.30
CA HIS A 1185 20.34 -29.92 -10.94
C HIS A 1185 18.80 -29.78 -10.93
N ASP A 1186 18.16 -29.76 -12.09
CA ASP A 1186 16.70 -29.61 -12.21
C ASP A 1186 16.04 -30.96 -12.53
N ARG A 1187 15.78 -31.74 -11.47
CA ARG A 1187 15.26 -33.12 -11.59
C ARG A 1187 13.82 -33.16 -12.11
N GLN A 1188 13.03 -32.13 -11.82
CA GLN A 1188 11.67 -32.01 -12.32
C GLN A 1188 11.69 -31.85 -13.85
N LEU A 1189 12.51 -30.93 -14.38
CA LEU A 1189 12.69 -30.71 -15.82
C LEU A 1189 13.23 -31.96 -16.53
N GLU A 1190 14.26 -32.60 -15.97
CA GLU A 1190 14.82 -33.84 -16.52
C GLU A 1190 13.79 -34.97 -16.57
N ARG A 1191 12.95 -35.10 -15.53
CA ARG A 1191 11.88 -36.10 -15.51
C ARG A 1191 10.79 -35.79 -16.52
N ALA A 1192 10.37 -34.54 -16.66
CA ALA A 1192 9.33 -34.13 -17.61
C ALA A 1192 9.77 -34.37 -19.07
N VAL A 1193 11.03 -34.08 -19.40
CA VAL A 1193 11.65 -34.42 -20.70
C VAL A 1193 11.69 -35.93 -20.92
N THR A 1194 12.19 -36.69 -19.94
CA THR A 1194 12.32 -38.15 -20.03
C THR A 1194 10.97 -38.82 -20.28
N ASP A 1195 9.94 -38.41 -19.55
CA ASP A 1195 8.59 -38.95 -19.70
C ASP A 1195 7.97 -38.62 -21.06
N LEU A 1196 8.08 -37.36 -21.53
CA LEU A 1196 7.50 -36.97 -22.81
C LEU A 1196 8.16 -37.68 -24.00
N LEU A 1197 9.48 -37.94 -23.94
CA LEU A 1197 10.18 -38.76 -24.92
C LEU A 1197 9.67 -40.22 -24.91
N MET A 1198 9.49 -40.82 -23.73
CA MET A 1198 8.89 -42.17 -23.61
C MET A 1198 7.47 -42.23 -24.16
N GLN A 1199 6.66 -41.18 -23.98
CA GLN A 1199 5.32 -41.08 -24.55
C GLN A 1199 5.32 -40.93 -26.08
N LEU A 1200 6.32 -40.26 -26.66
CA LEU A 1200 6.46 -40.09 -28.10
C LEU A 1200 6.91 -41.40 -28.75
N ASP A 1201 7.97 -42.02 -28.21
CA ASP A 1201 8.56 -43.26 -28.72
C ASP A 1201 7.63 -44.48 -28.57
N ALA A 1202 6.60 -44.38 -27.70
CA ALA A 1202 5.54 -45.38 -27.56
C ALA A 1202 4.34 -45.17 -28.53
N LYS A 1203 4.36 -44.11 -29.35
CA LYS A 1203 3.32 -43.79 -30.35
C LYS A 1203 3.76 -44.05 -31.80
N GLU A 1204 5.04 -44.38 -32.03
CA GLU A 1204 5.62 -44.83 -33.32
C GLU A 1204 5.49 -46.34 -33.58
#